data_AF-A0A8J6KHF7-F1
#
_entry.id   AF-A0A8J6KHF7-F1
#
_cell.length_a   1.000
_cell.length_b   1.000
_cell.length_c   1.000
_cell.angle_alpha   90.00
_cell.angle_beta   90.00
_cell.angle_gamma   90.00
#
_symmetry.space_group_name_H-M   'P 1'
#
loop_
_entity.id
_entity.type
_entity.pdbx_description
1 polymer ?
#
loop_
_entity_poly.entity_id
_entity_poly.type
_entity_poly.pdbx_seq_one_letter_code
_entity_poly.pdbx_strand_id
1 'polypeptide(L)'
;MKEELIKELVKTGREAQAMNKQYCMKISELEAEAEQVRMEVSENQRQLQELEGKETRDPVEKCKLQECRKKIAAAQSKVQVLKEKKQATEKLASLSDQSVKRVQDLEKNILQMKQQQGQLQKKLKEETDQKRRLESEMQKRRHRVKELELKQEQQQKILRIKTEEIAAFQRKRRSGSNGSVISLEQQQKIEEQKKWLDSEIDKVLEQRRALDELEEELKKKEGILIKREALLQEKNDLEIKRLRSSQALSNDIVRVSSRIEDLEKELSEKNGQLREGSAYDQQRIRDEINNLRQEKELLLKQRVDIDEKMRQGNLLSAEEERILFQLDEAIEALDAAIEYKNESITRRQRVLRASASLLSQCEMNLMAKLSYLSSSETRALLCKYFDKVVTLREEEHKLQISFSELEMKLEEQHQMICWLEVALERQRLEMDRQLTLQQKEHERNIQLLLKQCQDQMGEGLAGSKRQYEGRIQMLEKELGWYMWAHQELSQRLNKMSVPPLNPQGTHGKVTLGDGRILPSSTDRQVPLAGSTEEQNNVAVDLNVQSLAPDRSLRPREDLVRGPLPPTWRRSSLPSEEQTALEDLRHRENMIETLNTRVVQPNDGVSQRAAMYHPKSRRDVRRCNISIMPFMSNVEMIDVRKNPL
;
A
#
# COMPACT_ATOMS: atom_id res chain seq x y z
N MET A 1 0.04 -54.82 2.72
CA MET A 1 1.18 -53.88 2.66
C MET A 1 0.74 -52.43 2.88
N LYS A 2 0.44 -51.63 1.84
CA LYS A 2 0.21 -50.17 2.01
C LYS A 2 -1.01 -49.79 2.85
N GLU A 3 -2.12 -50.51 2.70
CA GLU A 3 -3.35 -50.22 3.47
C GLU A 3 -3.27 -50.63 4.94
N GLU A 4 -2.55 -51.72 5.24
CA GLU A 4 -2.27 -52.16 6.62
C GLU A 4 -1.37 -51.14 7.33
N LEU A 5 -0.34 -50.62 6.64
CA LEU A 5 0.49 -49.54 7.15
C LEU A 5 -0.33 -48.27 7.46
N ILE A 6 -1.30 -47.90 6.61
CA ILE A 6 -2.21 -46.78 6.88
C ILE A 6 -3.09 -47.06 8.11
N LYS A 7 -3.62 -48.29 8.25
CA LYS A 7 -4.44 -48.68 9.41
C LYS A 7 -3.65 -48.61 10.72
N GLU A 8 -2.42 -49.16 10.74
CA GLU A 8 -1.56 -49.07 11.93
C GLU A 8 -1.14 -47.62 12.21
N LEU A 9 -0.74 -46.82 11.22
CA LEU A 9 -0.41 -45.40 11.42
C LEU A 9 -1.58 -44.59 12.01
N VAL A 10 -2.81 -44.81 11.51
CA VAL A 10 -4.02 -44.16 12.05
C VAL A 10 -4.32 -44.62 13.48
N LYS A 11 -4.09 -45.91 13.78
CA LYS A 11 -4.25 -46.48 15.12
C LYS A 11 -3.23 -45.91 16.10
N THR A 12 -1.94 -45.92 15.77
CA THR A 12 -0.87 -45.30 16.57
C THR A 12 -1.11 -43.80 16.76
N GLY A 13 -1.65 -43.09 15.76
CA GLY A 13 -2.03 -41.68 15.88
C GLY A 13 -3.15 -41.45 16.89
N ARG A 14 -4.19 -42.30 16.92
CA ARG A 14 -5.26 -42.25 17.94
C ARG A 14 -4.75 -42.60 19.33
N GLU A 15 -3.88 -43.61 19.43
CA GLU A 15 -3.24 -44.03 20.69
C GLU A 15 -2.39 -42.88 21.25
N ALA A 16 -1.57 -42.22 20.43
CA ALA A 16 -0.79 -41.05 20.83
C ALA A 16 -1.68 -39.86 21.27
N GLN A 17 -2.80 -39.62 20.59
CA GLN A 17 -3.75 -38.58 20.98
C GLN A 17 -4.47 -38.90 22.31
N ALA A 18 -4.77 -40.18 22.56
CA ALA A 18 -5.31 -40.63 23.84
C ALA A 18 -4.29 -40.48 24.98
N MET A 19 -3.02 -40.84 24.73
CA MET A 19 -1.92 -40.63 25.69
C MET A 19 -1.73 -39.14 26.02
N ASN A 20 -1.78 -38.23 25.04
CA ASN A 20 -1.64 -36.79 25.31
C ASN A 20 -2.79 -36.26 26.18
N LYS A 21 -4.04 -36.70 25.93
CA LYS A 21 -5.19 -36.42 26.82
C LYS A 21 -4.97 -36.94 28.24
N GLN A 22 -4.43 -38.15 28.39
CA GLN A 22 -4.09 -38.72 29.69
C GLN A 22 -3.00 -37.92 30.41
N TYR A 23 -1.99 -37.40 29.70
CA TYR A 23 -0.99 -36.51 30.30
C TYR A 23 -1.60 -35.18 30.78
N CYS A 24 -2.48 -34.55 30.00
CA CYS A 24 -3.19 -33.35 30.43
C CYS A 24 -4.03 -33.60 31.69
N MET A 25 -4.83 -34.68 31.71
CA MET A 25 -5.59 -35.08 32.90
C MET A 25 -4.67 -35.32 34.10
N LYS A 26 -3.53 -35.99 33.88
CA LYS A 26 -2.60 -36.30 34.97
C LYS A 26 -1.89 -35.07 35.53
N ILE A 27 -1.64 -34.05 34.71
CA ILE A 27 -1.14 -32.75 35.18
C ILE A 27 -2.17 -32.11 36.10
N SER A 28 -3.45 -32.03 35.70
CA SER A 28 -4.51 -31.45 36.54
C SER A 28 -4.77 -32.23 37.84
N GLU A 29 -4.68 -33.57 37.82
CA GLU A 29 -4.73 -34.39 39.04
C GLU A 29 -3.58 -34.07 40.01
N LEU A 30 -2.35 -33.95 39.49
CA LEU A 30 -1.17 -33.63 40.30
C LEU A 30 -1.21 -32.19 40.82
N GLU A 31 -1.82 -31.25 40.08
CA GLU A 31 -2.08 -29.89 40.55
C GLU A 31 -3.08 -29.86 41.71
N ALA A 32 -4.20 -30.59 41.58
CA ALA A 32 -5.22 -30.69 42.60
C ALA A 32 -4.70 -31.38 43.88
N GLU A 33 -3.98 -32.50 43.75
CA GLU A 33 -3.35 -33.15 44.90
C GLU A 33 -2.32 -32.24 45.57
N ALA A 34 -1.52 -31.51 44.79
CA ALA A 34 -0.55 -30.56 45.36
C ALA A 34 -1.22 -29.37 46.04
N GLU A 35 -2.39 -28.92 45.58
CA GLU A 35 -3.19 -27.87 46.25
C GLU A 35 -3.82 -28.37 47.54
N GLN A 36 -4.38 -29.59 47.54
CA GLN A 36 -4.91 -30.22 48.75
C GLN A 36 -3.83 -30.34 49.83
N VAL A 37 -2.62 -30.80 49.47
CA VAL A 37 -1.50 -30.90 50.42
C VAL A 37 -0.99 -29.50 50.83
N ARG A 38 -1.06 -28.46 49.97
CA ARG A 38 -0.80 -27.06 50.38
C ARG A 38 -1.79 -26.58 51.43
N MET A 39 -3.08 -26.86 51.25
CA MET A 39 -4.14 -26.53 52.21
C MET A 39 -3.90 -27.25 53.55
N GLU A 40 -3.61 -28.55 53.52
CA GLU A 40 -3.23 -29.34 54.71
C GLU A 40 -1.98 -28.75 55.41
N VAL A 41 -0.94 -28.32 54.67
CA VAL A 41 0.22 -27.62 55.26
C VAL A 41 -0.20 -26.34 55.95
N SER A 42 -1.07 -25.52 55.33
CA SER A 42 -1.54 -24.26 55.92
C SER A 42 -2.39 -24.46 57.19
N GLU A 43 -3.17 -25.54 57.24
CA GLU A 43 -3.99 -25.90 58.40
C GLU A 43 -3.12 -26.44 59.54
N ASN A 44 -2.19 -27.35 59.25
CA ASN A 44 -1.20 -27.81 60.23
C ASN A 44 -0.33 -26.65 60.75
N GLN A 45 -0.02 -25.64 59.91
CA GLN A 45 0.67 -24.42 60.33
C GLN A 45 -0.17 -23.55 61.29
N ARG A 46 -1.48 -23.39 61.06
CA ARG A 46 -2.37 -22.72 62.03
C ARG A 46 -2.44 -23.48 63.35
N GLN A 47 -2.66 -24.80 63.30
CA GLN A 47 -2.69 -25.65 64.49
C GLN A 47 -1.36 -25.59 65.28
N LEU A 48 -0.22 -25.49 64.58
CA LEU A 48 1.08 -25.27 65.21
C LEU A 48 1.15 -23.90 65.92
N GLN A 49 0.72 -22.81 65.27
CA GLN A 49 0.69 -21.47 65.88
C GLN A 49 -0.24 -21.41 67.11
N GLU A 50 -1.38 -22.09 67.07
CA GLU A 50 -2.33 -22.20 68.20
C GLU A 50 -1.77 -23.03 69.38
N LEU A 51 -0.87 -23.97 69.11
CA LEU A 51 -0.16 -24.75 70.13
C LEU A 51 1.09 -24.03 70.65
N GLU A 52 1.74 -23.20 69.84
CA GLU A 52 2.87 -22.34 70.24
C GLU A 52 2.43 -21.16 71.11
N GLY A 53 1.18 -20.69 71.00
CA GLY A 53 0.60 -19.61 71.80
C GLY A 53 0.13 -20.01 73.21
N LYS A 54 0.20 -21.29 73.60
CA LYS A 54 -0.14 -21.78 74.94
C LYS A 54 1.15 -22.01 75.73
N GLU A 55 1.18 -21.63 77.00
CA GLU A 55 2.42 -21.58 77.78
C GLU A 55 2.90 -22.98 78.23
N THR A 56 3.58 -23.70 77.32
CA THR A 56 3.86 -25.16 77.47
C THR A 56 4.84 -25.50 78.61
N ARG A 57 4.32 -25.78 79.82
CA ARG A 57 5.05 -26.51 80.87
C ARG A 57 4.84 -28.03 80.83
N ASP A 58 3.82 -28.51 80.10
CA ASP A 58 3.44 -29.92 80.04
C ASP A 58 4.26 -30.69 78.96
N PRO A 59 4.92 -31.82 79.28
CA PRO A 59 5.63 -32.63 78.29
C PRO A 59 4.74 -33.18 77.17
N VAL A 60 3.45 -33.40 77.42
CA VAL A 60 2.50 -33.94 76.43
C VAL A 60 2.28 -32.96 75.27
N GLU A 61 2.23 -31.66 75.56
CA GLU A 61 2.05 -30.62 74.53
C GLU A 61 3.30 -30.46 73.65
N LYS A 62 4.50 -30.58 74.25
CA LYS A 62 5.77 -30.55 73.50
C LYS A 62 5.91 -31.70 72.50
N CYS A 63 5.45 -32.90 72.87
CA CYS A 63 5.40 -34.03 71.93
C CYS A 63 4.44 -33.76 70.76
N LYS A 64 3.21 -33.29 71.04
CA LYS A 64 2.23 -32.93 69.99
C LYS A 64 2.76 -31.84 69.05
N LEU A 65 3.41 -30.82 69.58
CA LEU A 65 4.01 -29.73 68.81
C LEU A 65 5.16 -30.23 67.92
N GLN A 66 6.01 -31.14 68.43
CA GLN A 66 7.04 -31.80 67.62
C GLN A 66 6.45 -32.71 66.52
N GLU A 67 5.32 -33.38 66.78
CA GLU A 67 4.58 -34.14 65.78
C GLU A 67 3.96 -33.25 64.70
N CYS A 68 3.37 -32.11 65.06
CA CYS A 68 2.90 -31.12 64.09
C CYS A 68 4.03 -30.60 63.19
N ARG A 69 5.22 -30.30 63.76
CA ARG A 69 6.42 -29.94 62.98
C ARG A 69 6.84 -31.06 62.00
N LYS A 70 6.83 -32.33 62.45
CA LYS A 70 7.11 -33.50 61.58
C LYS A 70 6.07 -33.65 60.46
N LYS A 71 4.78 -33.45 60.76
CA LYS A 71 3.69 -33.51 59.75
C LYS A 71 3.84 -32.41 58.70
N ILE A 72 4.12 -31.16 59.11
CA ILE A 72 4.38 -30.04 58.19
C ILE A 72 5.57 -30.36 57.28
N ALA A 73 6.70 -30.82 57.84
CA ALA A 73 7.89 -31.16 57.05
C ALA A 73 7.64 -32.31 56.05
N ALA A 74 6.90 -33.35 56.47
CA ALA A 74 6.52 -34.46 55.58
C ALA A 74 5.58 -34.01 54.46
N ALA A 75 4.58 -33.17 54.76
CA ALA A 75 3.65 -32.63 53.77
C ALA A 75 4.35 -31.64 52.80
N GLN A 76 5.28 -30.80 53.28
CA GLN A 76 6.12 -29.96 52.43
C GLN A 76 6.99 -30.79 51.48
N SER A 77 7.59 -31.89 51.96
CA SER A 77 8.31 -32.84 51.10
C SER A 77 7.39 -33.48 50.05
N LYS A 78 6.15 -33.85 50.42
CA LYS A 78 5.15 -34.36 49.47
C LYS A 78 4.80 -33.33 48.39
N VAL A 79 4.60 -32.05 48.74
CA VAL A 79 4.37 -30.96 47.76
C VAL A 79 5.54 -30.83 46.78
N GLN A 80 6.78 -30.91 47.25
CA GLN A 80 7.96 -30.83 46.39
C GLN A 80 8.03 -32.01 45.39
N VAL A 81 7.78 -33.25 45.85
CA VAL A 81 7.72 -34.43 44.98
C VAL A 81 6.58 -34.34 43.95
N LEU A 82 5.41 -33.83 44.34
CA LEU A 82 4.31 -33.62 43.39
C LEU A 82 4.64 -32.54 42.34
N LYS A 83 5.33 -31.47 42.74
CA LYS A 83 5.82 -30.42 41.83
C LYS A 83 6.84 -30.97 40.81
N GLU A 84 7.77 -31.82 41.24
CA GLU A 84 8.74 -32.46 40.35
C GLU A 84 8.06 -33.44 39.37
N LYS A 85 7.08 -34.23 39.83
CA LYS A 85 6.26 -35.10 38.98
C LYS A 85 5.44 -34.29 37.96
N LYS A 86 4.84 -33.17 38.36
CA LYS A 86 4.16 -32.24 37.46
C LYS A 86 5.13 -31.75 36.37
N GLN A 87 6.30 -31.23 36.74
CA GLN A 87 7.28 -30.74 35.77
C GLN A 87 7.79 -31.83 34.80
N ALA A 88 7.89 -33.08 35.26
CA ALA A 88 8.23 -34.20 34.38
C ALA A 88 7.11 -34.52 33.37
N THR A 89 5.84 -34.47 33.80
CA THR A 89 4.68 -34.71 32.91
C THR A 89 4.45 -33.56 31.93
N GLU A 90 4.67 -32.30 32.33
CA GLU A 90 4.66 -31.13 31.43
C GLU A 90 5.73 -31.23 30.33
N LYS A 91 6.94 -31.69 30.68
CA LYS A 91 8.01 -31.96 29.69
C LYS A 91 7.59 -33.04 28.68
N LEU A 92 6.94 -34.13 29.13
CA LEU A 92 6.43 -35.16 28.22
C LEU A 92 5.33 -34.65 27.29
N ALA A 93 4.38 -33.86 27.81
CA ALA A 93 3.35 -33.22 27.00
C ALA A 93 3.95 -32.28 25.94
N SER A 94 4.90 -31.39 26.33
CA SER A 94 5.54 -30.47 25.37
C SER A 94 6.33 -31.18 24.26
N LEU A 95 6.95 -32.33 24.54
CA LEU A 95 7.60 -33.17 23.52
C LEU A 95 6.59 -33.84 22.58
N SER A 96 5.42 -34.24 23.09
CA SER A 96 4.29 -34.72 22.29
C SER A 96 3.75 -33.64 21.35
N ASP A 97 3.52 -32.43 21.86
CA ASP A 97 3.05 -31.30 21.05
C ASP A 97 4.07 -30.89 19.98
N GLN A 98 5.37 -31.00 20.29
CA GLN A 98 6.43 -30.75 19.31
C GLN A 98 6.48 -31.83 18.20
N SER A 99 6.18 -33.10 18.52
CA SER A 99 6.10 -34.15 17.50
C SER A 99 4.85 -34.02 16.63
N VAL A 100 3.70 -33.66 17.20
CA VAL A 100 2.46 -33.34 16.46
C VAL A 100 2.68 -32.19 15.48
N LYS A 101 3.35 -31.10 15.88
CA LYS A 101 3.69 -29.98 14.97
C LYS A 101 4.56 -30.44 13.80
N ARG A 102 5.61 -31.23 14.05
CA ARG A 102 6.47 -31.81 12.99
C ARG A 102 5.67 -32.68 12.00
N VAL A 103 4.72 -33.48 12.50
CA VAL A 103 3.84 -34.29 11.63
C VAL A 103 2.96 -33.39 10.75
N GLN A 104 2.32 -32.37 11.30
CA GLN A 104 1.50 -31.42 10.54
C GLN A 104 2.30 -30.70 9.45
N ASP A 105 3.56 -30.33 9.72
CA ASP A 105 4.41 -29.68 8.72
C ASP A 105 4.87 -30.66 7.62
N LEU A 106 5.10 -31.94 7.95
CA LEU A 106 5.32 -32.99 6.95
C LEU A 106 4.07 -33.27 6.10
N GLU A 107 2.88 -33.26 6.69
CA GLU A 107 1.60 -33.40 5.96
C GLU A 107 1.39 -32.26 4.95
N LYS A 108 1.68 -31.01 5.34
CA LYS A 108 1.65 -29.85 4.43
C LYS A 108 2.62 -30.01 3.26
N ASN A 109 3.87 -30.44 3.54
CA ASN A 109 4.88 -30.69 2.50
C ASN A 109 4.45 -31.82 1.55
N ILE A 110 3.88 -32.91 2.05
CA ILE A 110 3.34 -34.02 1.23
C ILE A 110 2.18 -33.52 0.35
N LEU A 111 1.31 -32.64 0.87
CA LEU A 111 0.22 -32.06 0.09
C LEU A 111 0.75 -31.16 -1.04
N GLN A 112 1.75 -30.33 -0.76
CA GLN A 112 2.43 -29.49 -1.77
C GLN A 112 3.12 -30.34 -2.84
N MET A 113 3.86 -31.38 -2.47
CA MET A 113 4.48 -32.30 -3.43
C MET A 113 3.45 -33.03 -4.30
N LYS A 114 2.31 -33.46 -3.72
CA LYS A 114 1.19 -34.04 -4.49
C LYS A 114 0.59 -33.04 -5.49
N GLN A 115 0.45 -31.78 -5.10
CA GLN A 115 -0.03 -30.71 -5.98
C GLN A 115 0.95 -30.46 -7.14
N GLN A 116 2.25 -30.36 -6.85
CA GLN A 116 3.30 -30.21 -7.85
C GLN A 116 3.35 -31.42 -8.81
N GLN A 117 3.28 -32.65 -8.28
CA GLN A 117 3.21 -33.87 -9.09
C GLN A 117 1.98 -33.86 -10.00
N GLY A 118 0.82 -33.43 -9.50
CA GLY A 118 -0.41 -33.29 -10.29
C GLY A 118 -0.29 -32.24 -11.40
N GLN A 119 0.38 -31.11 -11.14
CA GLN A 119 0.66 -30.08 -12.15
C GLN A 119 1.61 -30.61 -13.24
N LEU A 120 2.69 -31.31 -12.86
CA LEU A 120 3.62 -31.92 -13.81
C LEU A 120 2.95 -33.01 -14.66
N GLN A 121 2.06 -33.82 -14.07
CA GLN A 121 1.28 -34.81 -14.83
C GLN A 121 0.28 -34.18 -15.80
N LYS A 122 -0.30 -33.01 -15.48
CA LYS A 122 -1.15 -32.25 -16.42
C LYS A 122 -0.33 -31.72 -17.58
N LYS A 123 0.77 -31.01 -17.31
CA LYS A 123 1.69 -30.51 -18.35
C LYS A 123 2.19 -31.63 -19.25
N LEU A 124 2.58 -32.78 -18.68
CA LEU A 124 3.02 -33.93 -19.47
C LEU A 124 1.92 -34.43 -20.43
N LYS A 125 0.65 -34.49 -19.98
CA LYS A 125 -0.49 -34.87 -20.83
C LYS A 125 -0.72 -33.84 -21.93
N GLU A 126 -0.71 -32.56 -21.59
CA GLU A 126 -0.85 -31.44 -22.53
C GLU A 126 0.23 -31.50 -23.63
N GLU A 127 1.50 -31.71 -23.27
CA GLU A 127 2.61 -31.91 -24.20
C GLU A 127 2.40 -33.15 -25.10
N THR A 128 1.94 -34.29 -24.55
CA THR A 128 1.66 -35.48 -25.39
C THR A 128 0.47 -35.29 -26.33
N ASP A 129 -0.47 -34.41 -25.98
CA ASP A 129 -1.63 -34.07 -26.82
C ASP A 129 -1.24 -33.06 -27.89
N GLN A 130 -0.44 -32.04 -27.56
CA GLN A 130 0.15 -31.12 -28.53
C GLN A 130 1.00 -31.87 -29.55
N LYS A 131 1.88 -32.79 -29.11
CA LYS A 131 2.66 -33.66 -29.99
C LYS A 131 1.77 -34.44 -30.96
N ARG A 132 0.70 -35.09 -30.47
CA ARG A 132 -0.25 -35.82 -31.34
C ARG A 132 -0.98 -34.92 -32.34
N ARG A 133 -1.32 -33.68 -31.95
CA ARG A 133 -1.91 -32.69 -32.87
C ARG A 133 -0.93 -32.31 -33.98
N LEU A 134 0.31 -31.96 -33.63
CA LEU A 134 1.37 -31.62 -34.58
C LEU A 134 1.72 -32.79 -35.50
N GLU A 135 1.77 -34.03 -34.99
CA GLU A 135 1.97 -35.24 -35.80
C GLU A 135 0.82 -35.44 -36.81
N SER A 136 -0.42 -35.21 -36.37
CA SER A 136 -1.62 -35.29 -37.23
C SER A 136 -1.63 -34.20 -38.31
N GLU A 137 -1.26 -32.96 -37.97
CA GLU A 137 -1.12 -31.86 -38.92
C GLU A 137 0.00 -32.10 -39.93
N MET A 138 1.19 -32.52 -39.46
CA MET A 138 2.30 -32.91 -40.32
C MET A 138 1.85 -33.99 -41.31
N GLN A 139 1.08 -34.99 -40.85
CA GLN A 139 0.58 -36.04 -41.72
C GLN A 139 -0.45 -35.51 -42.73
N LYS A 140 -1.39 -34.64 -42.32
CA LYS A 140 -2.31 -33.93 -43.25
C LYS A 140 -1.54 -33.09 -44.28
N ARG A 141 -0.50 -32.37 -43.87
CA ARG A 141 0.38 -31.60 -44.78
C ARG A 141 1.11 -32.53 -45.75
N ARG A 142 1.65 -33.67 -45.29
CA ARG A 142 2.24 -34.71 -46.18
C ARG A 142 1.24 -35.24 -47.20
N HIS A 143 0.00 -35.53 -46.80
CA HIS A 143 -1.05 -35.94 -47.74
C HIS A 143 -1.40 -34.82 -48.73
N ARG A 144 -1.50 -33.57 -48.27
CA ARG A 144 -1.78 -32.42 -49.14
C ARG A 144 -0.65 -32.13 -50.12
N VAL A 145 0.60 -32.29 -49.74
CA VAL A 145 1.74 -32.20 -50.67
C VAL A 145 1.61 -33.27 -51.76
N LYS A 146 1.36 -34.53 -51.40
CA LYS A 146 1.13 -35.61 -52.38
C LYS A 146 -0.08 -35.36 -53.29
N GLU A 147 -1.17 -34.80 -52.77
CA GLU A 147 -2.30 -34.36 -53.61
C GLU A 147 -1.91 -33.24 -54.58
N LEU A 148 -1.10 -32.28 -54.14
CA LEU A 148 -0.66 -31.14 -54.94
C LEU A 148 0.34 -31.59 -56.02
N GLU A 149 1.27 -32.49 -55.68
CA GLU A 149 2.16 -33.16 -56.63
C GLU A 149 1.35 -33.91 -57.70
N LEU A 150 0.38 -34.73 -57.28
CA LEU A 150 -0.48 -35.47 -58.21
C LEU A 150 -1.39 -34.55 -59.04
N LYS A 151 -1.89 -33.44 -58.47
CA LYS A 151 -2.61 -32.40 -59.21
C LYS A 151 -1.69 -31.63 -60.17
N GLN A 152 -0.42 -31.40 -59.81
CA GLN A 152 0.57 -30.78 -60.68
C GLN A 152 0.94 -31.71 -61.84
N GLU A 153 1.12 -33.01 -61.60
CA GLU A 153 1.26 -34.00 -62.66
C GLU A 153 0.02 -34.06 -63.56
N GLN A 154 -1.18 -34.07 -62.99
CA GLN A 154 -2.43 -34.02 -63.75
C GLN A 154 -2.53 -32.72 -64.54
N GLN A 155 -2.17 -31.58 -63.97
CA GLN A 155 -2.11 -30.30 -64.68
C GLN A 155 -1.06 -30.31 -65.78
N GLN A 156 0.11 -30.94 -65.60
CA GLN A 156 1.10 -31.11 -66.67
C GLN A 156 0.59 -32.05 -67.78
N LYS A 157 -0.11 -33.14 -67.43
CA LYS A 157 -0.78 -34.03 -68.40
C LYS A 157 -1.89 -33.28 -69.14
N ILE A 158 -2.73 -32.53 -68.43
CA ILE A 158 -3.77 -31.65 -68.99
C ILE A 158 -3.15 -30.51 -69.81
N LEU A 159 -1.98 -29.97 -69.48
CA LEU A 159 -1.29 -28.95 -70.27
C LEU A 159 -0.68 -29.54 -71.54
N ARG A 160 -0.15 -30.77 -71.50
CA ARG A 160 0.26 -31.50 -72.70
C ARG A 160 -0.95 -31.77 -73.60
N ILE A 161 -2.00 -32.38 -73.05
CA ILE A 161 -3.27 -32.61 -73.76
C ILE A 161 -3.85 -31.29 -74.26
N LYS A 162 -3.84 -30.19 -73.49
CA LYS A 162 -4.32 -28.87 -73.94
C LYS A 162 -3.39 -28.21 -74.95
N THR A 163 -2.09 -28.51 -74.99
CA THR A 163 -1.20 -28.01 -76.04
C THR A 163 -1.47 -28.76 -77.35
N GLU A 164 -1.70 -30.07 -77.24
CA GLU A 164 -2.04 -30.97 -78.34
C GLU A 164 -3.48 -30.73 -78.86
N GLU A 165 -4.41 -30.43 -77.95
CA GLU A 165 -5.75 -29.94 -78.20
C GLU A 165 -5.73 -28.51 -78.71
N ILE A 166 -4.88 -27.58 -78.24
CA ILE A 166 -4.75 -26.25 -78.86
C ILE A 166 -4.21 -26.39 -80.28
N ALA A 167 -3.28 -27.31 -80.53
CA ALA A 167 -2.89 -27.66 -81.90
C ALA A 167 -4.04 -28.33 -82.69
N ALA A 168 -4.93 -29.09 -82.04
CA ALA A 168 -6.14 -29.65 -82.64
C ALA A 168 -7.31 -28.64 -82.76
N PHE A 169 -7.30 -27.57 -81.98
CA PHE A 169 -8.34 -26.56 -81.84
C PHE A 169 -7.95 -25.29 -82.60
N GLN A 170 -6.68 -25.11 -82.97
CA GLN A 170 -6.28 -24.30 -84.12
C GLN A 170 -6.69 -25.00 -85.42
N ARG A 171 -6.55 -26.33 -85.51
CA ARG A 171 -7.14 -27.13 -86.60
C ARG A 171 -8.68 -27.03 -86.60
N LYS A 172 -9.33 -27.04 -85.42
CA LYS A 172 -10.80 -27.01 -85.27
C LYS A 172 -11.43 -25.63 -85.12
N ARG A 173 -10.66 -24.53 -84.91
CA ARG A 173 -11.15 -23.14 -85.02
C ARG A 173 -11.41 -22.71 -86.46
N ARG A 174 -11.04 -23.55 -87.44
CA ARG A 174 -11.59 -23.52 -88.81
C ARG A 174 -13.04 -24.04 -88.88
N SER A 175 -13.64 -24.47 -87.75
CA SER A 175 -15.00 -25.04 -87.65
C SER A 175 -15.57 -24.87 -86.23
N GLY A 176 -16.03 -23.67 -85.88
CA GLY A 176 -16.46 -23.33 -84.52
C GLY A 176 -17.89 -23.77 -84.15
N SER A 177 -18.20 -23.79 -82.84
CA SER A 177 -19.54 -23.66 -82.26
C SER A 177 -19.45 -23.34 -80.75
N ASN A 178 -20.47 -22.67 -80.20
CA ASN A 178 -20.51 -22.14 -78.83
C ASN A 178 -21.32 -23.03 -77.87
N GLY A 179 -21.02 -23.00 -76.57
CA GLY A 179 -21.69 -23.82 -75.55
C GLY A 179 -22.20 -23.06 -74.33
N SER A 180 -23.53 -23.03 -74.19
CA SER A 180 -24.34 -22.84 -72.97
C SER A 180 -24.26 -21.52 -72.18
N VAL A 181 -25.39 -20.81 -72.15
CA VAL A 181 -25.70 -19.68 -71.26
C VAL A 181 -26.94 -20.04 -70.45
N ILE A 182 -26.85 -20.00 -69.12
CA ILE A 182 -28.02 -20.07 -68.23
C ILE A 182 -28.79 -18.75 -68.36
N SER A 183 -30.13 -18.80 -68.48
CA SER A 183 -30.93 -17.60 -68.77
C SER A 183 -30.71 -16.49 -67.74
N LEU A 184 -30.22 -15.33 -68.24
CA LEU A 184 -29.87 -14.14 -67.45
C LEU A 184 -31.02 -13.67 -66.54
N GLU A 185 -32.25 -13.79 -67.02
CA GLU A 185 -33.47 -13.39 -66.32
C GLU A 185 -33.70 -14.21 -65.04
N GLN A 186 -33.34 -15.50 -65.03
CA GLN A 186 -33.55 -16.35 -63.87
C GLN A 186 -32.48 -16.11 -62.79
N GLN A 187 -31.27 -15.71 -63.19
CA GLN A 187 -30.24 -15.26 -62.24
C GLN A 187 -30.63 -13.93 -61.58
N GLN A 188 -31.19 -12.97 -62.35
CA GLN A 188 -31.66 -11.68 -61.82
C GLN A 188 -32.74 -11.86 -60.74
N LYS A 189 -33.74 -12.73 -60.96
CA LYS A 189 -34.78 -13.02 -59.96
C LYS A 189 -34.21 -13.56 -58.63
N ILE A 190 -33.17 -14.39 -58.69
CA ILE A 190 -32.49 -14.90 -57.48
C ILE A 190 -31.67 -13.80 -56.79
N GLU A 191 -31.10 -12.85 -57.54
CA GLU A 191 -30.36 -11.70 -56.98
C GLU A 191 -31.29 -10.67 -56.31
N GLU A 192 -32.49 -10.45 -56.84
CA GLU A 192 -33.52 -9.62 -56.21
C GLU A 192 -34.03 -10.24 -54.91
N GLN A 193 -34.30 -11.56 -54.91
CA GLN A 193 -34.66 -12.31 -53.70
C GLN A 193 -33.55 -12.25 -52.64
N LYS A 194 -32.28 -12.37 -53.05
CA LYS A 194 -31.14 -12.20 -52.15
C LYS A 194 -31.11 -10.79 -51.53
N LYS A 195 -31.23 -9.73 -52.33
CA LYS A 195 -31.25 -8.34 -51.82
C LYS A 195 -32.37 -8.11 -50.80
N TRP A 196 -33.54 -8.71 -51.03
CA TRP A 196 -34.66 -8.62 -50.09
C TRP A 196 -34.36 -9.34 -48.75
N LEU A 197 -33.71 -10.51 -48.80
CA LEU A 197 -33.28 -11.24 -47.61
C LEU A 197 -32.15 -10.53 -46.86
N ASP A 198 -31.18 -9.98 -47.57
CA ASP A 198 -30.09 -9.18 -46.99
C ASP A 198 -30.69 -7.95 -46.25
N SER A 199 -31.68 -7.27 -46.86
CA SER A 199 -32.44 -6.17 -46.22
C SER A 199 -33.25 -6.61 -44.98
N GLU A 200 -33.60 -7.89 -44.87
CA GLU A 200 -34.32 -8.44 -43.72
C GLU A 200 -33.35 -8.81 -42.58
N ILE A 201 -32.18 -9.34 -42.94
CA ILE A 201 -31.05 -9.53 -42.01
C ILE A 201 -30.64 -8.19 -41.39
N ASP A 202 -30.55 -7.12 -42.18
CA ASP A 202 -30.18 -5.79 -41.67
C ASP A 202 -31.15 -5.26 -40.61
N LYS A 203 -32.46 -5.50 -40.73
CA LYS A 203 -33.46 -5.14 -39.70
C LYS A 203 -33.29 -5.96 -38.42
N VAL A 204 -32.95 -7.24 -38.53
CA VAL A 204 -32.64 -8.10 -37.37
C VAL A 204 -31.35 -7.61 -36.68
N LEU A 205 -30.33 -7.24 -37.44
CA LEU A 205 -29.08 -6.70 -36.91
C LEU A 205 -29.29 -5.34 -36.23
N GLU A 206 -30.15 -4.47 -36.78
CA GLU A 206 -30.48 -3.17 -36.19
C GLU A 206 -31.21 -3.33 -34.85
N GLN A 207 -32.11 -4.33 -34.71
CA GLN A 207 -32.73 -4.61 -33.42
C GLN A 207 -31.76 -5.18 -32.39
N ARG A 208 -30.80 -6.02 -32.82
CA ARG A 208 -29.73 -6.50 -31.92
C ARG A 208 -28.90 -5.33 -31.40
N ARG A 209 -28.38 -4.47 -32.28
CA ARG A 209 -27.70 -3.22 -31.90
C ARG A 209 -28.54 -2.38 -30.94
N ALA A 210 -29.83 -2.23 -31.21
CA ALA A 210 -30.71 -1.42 -30.37
C ALA A 210 -31.03 -2.05 -28.99
N LEU A 211 -30.97 -3.38 -28.86
CA LEU A 211 -31.01 -4.10 -27.58
C LEU A 211 -29.69 -3.95 -26.83
N ASP A 212 -28.54 -4.07 -27.51
CA ASP A 212 -27.22 -3.90 -26.91
C ASP A 212 -27.06 -2.47 -26.33
N GLU A 213 -27.50 -1.44 -27.08
CA GLU A 213 -27.56 -0.06 -26.59
C GLU A 213 -28.50 0.12 -25.37
N LEU A 214 -29.61 -0.62 -25.31
CA LEU A 214 -30.51 -0.61 -24.15
C LEU A 214 -29.85 -1.26 -22.93
N GLU A 215 -29.11 -2.35 -23.13
CA GLU A 215 -28.33 -3.01 -22.07
C GLU A 215 -27.22 -2.08 -21.56
N GLU A 216 -26.55 -1.34 -22.44
CA GLU A 216 -25.61 -0.29 -22.01
C GLU A 216 -26.29 0.83 -21.21
N GLU A 217 -27.49 1.28 -21.60
CA GLU A 217 -28.22 2.30 -20.82
C GLU A 217 -28.61 1.79 -19.43
N LEU A 218 -28.98 0.51 -19.31
CA LEU A 218 -29.24 -0.15 -18.03
C LEU A 218 -27.98 -0.23 -17.16
N LYS A 219 -26.85 -0.70 -17.71
CA LYS A 219 -25.55 -0.71 -17.00
C LYS A 219 -25.10 0.69 -16.57
N LYS A 220 -25.34 1.71 -17.41
CA LYS A 220 -25.07 3.12 -17.08
C LYS A 220 -25.98 3.61 -15.94
N LYS A 221 -27.25 3.20 -15.89
CA LYS A 221 -28.17 3.47 -14.77
C LYS A 221 -27.74 2.76 -13.49
N GLU A 222 -27.37 1.49 -13.55
CA GLU A 222 -26.84 0.72 -12.41
C GLU A 222 -25.60 1.40 -11.80
N GLY A 223 -24.68 1.86 -12.64
CA GLY A 223 -23.51 2.63 -12.20
C GLY A 223 -23.84 3.99 -11.56
N ILE A 224 -25.02 4.58 -11.83
CA ILE A 224 -25.51 5.78 -11.14
C ILE A 224 -26.17 5.40 -9.81
N LEU A 225 -26.94 4.31 -9.77
CA LEU A 225 -27.55 3.77 -8.55
C LEU A 225 -26.51 3.38 -7.50
N ILE A 226 -25.43 2.68 -7.89
CA ILE A 226 -24.33 2.31 -6.98
C ILE A 226 -23.68 3.56 -6.37
N LYS A 227 -23.49 4.63 -7.15
CA LYS A 227 -22.95 5.90 -6.64
C LYS A 227 -23.91 6.56 -5.66
N ARG A 228 -25.20 6.57 -5.97
CA ARG A 228 -26.24 7.12 -5.09
C ARG A 228 -26.30 6.36 -3.76
N GLU A 229 -26.22 5.04 -3.80
CA GLU A 229 -26.20 4.19 -2.60
C GLU A 229 -24.95 4.44 -1.74
N ALA A 230 -23.78 4.65 -2.37
CA ALA A 230 -22.57 5.06 -1.65
C ALA A 230 -22.72 6.42 -0.95
N LEU A 231 -23.26 7.45 -1.62
CA LEU A 231 -23.51 8.75 -1.00
C LEU A 231 -24.56 8.69 0.12
N LEU A 232 -25.59 7.85 -0.05
CA LEU A 232 -26.58 7.58 1.01
C LEU A 232 -25.96 6.88 2.23
N GLN A 233 -24.97 6.00 2.03
CA GLN A 233 -24.24 5.40 3.14
C GLN A 233 -23.36 6.42 3.86
N GLU A 234 -22.65 7.29 3.13
CA GLU A 234 -21.87 8.38 3.74
C GLU A 234 -22.77 9.36 4.54
N LYS A 235 -23.96 9.68 4.00
CA LYS A 235 -24.99 10.45 4.70
C LYS A 235 -25.45 9.75 5.99
N ASN A 236 -25.77 8.46 5.91
CA ASN A 236 -26.19 7.66 7.06
C ASN A 236 -25.09 7.60 8.14
N ASP A 237 -23.82 7.50 7.75
CA ASP A 237 -22.70 7.52 8.71
C ASP A 237 -22.59 8.87 9.46
N LEU A 238 -22.87 9.99 8.80
CA LEU A 238 -22.98 11.32 9.45
C LEU A 238 -24.22 11.41 10.35
N GLU A 239 -25.37 10.88 9.93
CA GLU A 239 -26.57 10.83 10.78
C GLU A 239 -26.38 9.94 12.02
N ILE A 240 -25.67 8.82 11.89
CA ILE A 240 -25.28 7.95 13.01
C ILE A 240 -24.32 8.68 13.97
N LYS A 241 -23.36 9.47 13.47
CA LYS A 241 -22.53 10.34 14.33
C LYS A 241 -23.39 11.38 15.08
N ARG A 242 -24.36 12.00 14.41
CA ARG A 242 -25.31 12.96 15.01
C ARG A 242 -26.17 12.31 16.10
N LEU A 243 -26.63 11.07 15.88
CA LEU A 243 -27.37 10.30 16.89
C LEU A 243 -26.49 9.92 18.09
N ARG A 244 -25.24 9.49 17.87
CA ARG A 244 -24.29 9.15 18.94
C ARG A 244 -23.92 10.35 19.80
N SER A 245 -23.72 11.52 19.19
CA SER A 245 -23.46 12.78 19.90
C SER A 245 -24.69 13.28 20.67
N SER A 246 -25.89 13.19 20.08
CA SER A 246 -27.16 13.44 20.80
C SER A 246 -27.30 12.54 22.04
N GLN A 247 -27.05 11.24 21.89
CA GLN A 247 -27.10 10.28 22.98
C GLN A 247 -26.04 10.56 24.07
N ALA A 248 -24.83 11.00 23.68
CA ALA A 248 -23.79 11.39 24.63
C ALA A 248 -24.22 12.60 25.48
N LEU A 249 -24.72 13.67 24.86
CA LEU A 249 -25.22 14.84 25.59
C LEU A 249 -26.43 14.49 26.48
N SER A 250 -27.34 13.63 26.00
CA SER A 250 -28.46 13.14 26.79
C SER A 250 -28.01 12.38 28.04
N ASN A 251 -26.95 11.56 27.94
CA ASN A 251 -26.36 10.87 29.09
C ASN A 251 -25.72 11.84 30.08
N ASP A 252 -25.07 12.90 29.58
CA ASP A 252 -24.45 13.92 30.44
C ASP A 252 -25.48 14.83 31.12
N ILE A 253 -26.64 15.11 30.50
CA ILE A 253 -27.77 15.78 31.16
C ILE A 253 -28.28 14.93 32.34
N VAL A 254 -28.45 13.61 32.16
CA VAL A 254 -28.83 12.70 33.24
C VAL A 254 -27.78 12.69 34.35
N ARG A 255 -26.49 12.64 33.99
CA ARG A 255 -25.36 12.66 34.94
C ARG A 255 -25.33 13.95 35.78
N VAL A 256 -25.45 15.10 35.13
CA VAL A 256 -25.47 16.42 35.80
C VAL A 256 -26.73 16.57 36.66
N SER A 257 -27.89 16.10 36.19
CA SER A 257 -29.14 16.10 36.97
C SER A 257 -29.00 15.25 38.25
N SER A 258 -28.45 14.04 38.15
CA SER A 258 -28.17 13.19 39.32
C SER A 258 -27.25 13.86 40.34
N ARG A 259 -26.17 14.54 39.90
CA ARG A 259 -25.29 15.26 40.84
C ARG A 259 -25.98 16.48 41.48
N ILE A 260 -26.87 17.15 40.75
CA ILE A 260 -27.70 18.24 41.32
C ILE A 260 -28.64 17.69 42.40
N GLU A 261 -29.28 16.54 42.17
CA GLU A 261 -30.13 15.87 43.17
C GLU A 261 -29.34 15.44 44.41
N ASP A 262 -28.10 14.96 44.25
CA ASP A 262 -27.23 14.61 45.38
C ASP A 262 -26.79 15.86 46.17
N LEU A 263 -26.43 16.95 45.50
CA LEU A 263 -26.16 18.24 46.16
C LEU A 263 -27.38 18.81 46.89
N GLU A 264 -28.61 18.54 46.42
CA GLU A 264 -29.83 18.90 47.14
C GLU A 264 -30.00 18.11 48.44
N LYS A 265 -29.64 16.82 48.45
CA LYS A 265 -29.61 15.97 49.66
C LYS A 265 -28.53 16.48 50.62
N GLU A 266 -27.29 16.64 50.16
CA GLU A 266 -26.18 17.19 50.96
C GLU A 266 -26.53 18.56 51.57
N LEU A 267 -27.16 19.45 50.80
CA LEU A 267 -27.67 20.73 51.30
C LEU A 267 -28.74 20.55 52.38
N SER A 268 -29.68 19.62 52.20
CA SER A 268 -30.73 19.38 53.21
C SER A 268 -30.13 18.87 54.54
N GLU A 269 -29.16 17.96 54.48
CA GLU A 269 -28.45 17.40 55.64
C GLU A 269 -27.63 18.47 56.37
N LYS A 270 -26.84 19.26 55.64
CA LYS A 270 -26.06 20.36 56.22
C LYS A 270 -26.95 21.46 56.83
N ASN A 271 -28.10 21.76 56.22
CA ASN A 271 -29.10 22.66 56.82
C ASN A 271 -29.77 22.08 58.08
N GLY A 272 -29.83 20.76 58.23
CA GLY A 272 -30.19 20.08 59.48
C GLY A 272 -29.11 20.27 60.55
N GLN A 273 -27.88 19.89 60.23
CA GLN A 273 -26.71 20.03 61.13
C GLN A 273 -26.50 21.48 61.61
N LEU A 274 -26.76 22.47 60.76
CA LEU A 274 -26.70 23.90 61.11
C LEU A 274 -27.64 24.29 62.27
N ARG A 275 -28.77 23.58 62.44
CA ARG A 275 -29.74 23.82 63.53
C ARG A 275 -29.32 23.21 64.86
N GLU A 276 -28.39 22.24 64.84
CA GLU A 276 -28.03 21.40 65.99
C GLU A 276 -26.60 21.66 66.50
N GLY A 277 -25.72 22.24 65.68
CA GLY A 277 -24.30 22.46 65.99
C GLY A 277 -23.96 23.64 66.91
N SER A 278 -22.73 23.66 67.44
CA SER A 278 -22.21 24.75 68.29
C SER A 278 -21.96 26.04 67.51
N ALA A 279 -21.85 27.20 68.18
CA ALA A 279 -21.71 28.50 67.51
C ALA A 279 -20.48 28.62 66.57
N TYR A 280 -19.39 27.90 66.85
CA TYR A 280 -18.20 27.85 65.99
C TYR A 280 -18.43 26.93 64.77
N ASP A 281 -19.06 25.78 64.99
CA ASP A 281 -19.38 24.82 63.92
C ASP A 281 -20.45 25.39 62.98
N GLN A 282 -21.43 26.14 63.50
CA GLN A 282 -22.44 26.82 62.71
C GLN A 282 -21.85 27.75 61.65
N GLN A 283 -20.74 28.44 61.94
CA GLN A 283 -20.11 29.30 60.94
C GLN A 283 -19.43 28.47 59.85
N ARG A 284 -18.70 27.41 60.22
CA ARG A 284 -18.12 26.48 59.23
C ARG A 284 -19.18 25.82 58.35
N ILE A 285 -20.29 25.38 58.93
CA ILE A 285 -21.41 24.75 58.20
C ILE A 285 -22.09 25.77 57.26
N ARG A 286 -22.18 27.07 57.61
CA ARG A 286 -22.67 28.11 56.70
C ARG A 286 -21.76 28.28 55.48
N ASP A 287 -20.45 28.32 55.69
CA ASP A 287 -19.48 28.47 54.60
C ASP A 287 -19.53 27.24 53.66
N GLU A 288 -19.69 26.04 54.22
CA GLU A 288 -19.87 24.80 53.48
C GLU A 288 -21.22 24.76 52.70
N ILE A 289 -22.33 25.20 53.30
CA ILE A 289 -23.63 25.38 52.62
C ILE A 289 -23.53 26.40 51.48
N ASN A 290 -22.77 27.48 51.66
CA ASN A 290 -22.55 28.47 50.60
C ASN A 290 -21.75 27.88 49.44
N ASN A 291 -20.73 27.07 49.73
CA ASN A 291 -19.96 26.35 48.69
C ASN A 291 -20.84 25.35 47.91
N LEU A 292 -21.65 24.53 48.60
CA LEU A 292 -22.58 23.59 47.96
C LEU A 292 -23.64 24.29 47.10
N ARG A 293 -24.12 25.48 47.53
CA ARG A 293 -25.02 26.32 46.72
C ARG A 293 -24.33 26.82 45.45
N GLN A 294 -23.07 27.26 45.55
CA GLN A 294 -22.29 27.70 44.39
C GLN A 294 -22.03 26.55 43.41
N GLU A 295 -21.65 25.36 43.90
CA GLU A 295 -21.49 24.15 43.05
C GLU A 295 -22.80 23.79 42.34
N LYS A 296 -23.92 23.80 43.07
CA LYS A 296 -25.25 23.55 42.49
C LYS A 296 -25.61 24.57 41.40
N GLU A 297 -25.35 25.85 41.63
CA GLU A 297 -25.64 26.91 40.64
C GLU A 297 -24.76 26.77 39.38
N LEU A 298 -23.49 26.36 39.54
CA LEU A 298 -22.60 26.05 38.41
C LEU A 298 -23.09 24.84 37.61
N LEU A 299 -23.52 23.76 38.28
CA LEU A 299 -24.05 22.58 37.60
C LEU A 299 -25.41 22.85 36.92
N LEU A 300 -26.26 23.70 37.51
CA LEU A 300 -27.50 24.15 36.85
C LEU A 300 -27.22 24.94 35.57
N LYS A 301 -26.21 25.82 35.57
CA LYS A 301 -25.76 26.53 34.35
C LYS A 301 -25.22 25.53 33.32
N GLN A 302 -24.34 24.62 33.74
CA GLN A 302 -23.82 23.57 32.87
C GLN A 302 -24.93 22.69 32.27
N ARG A 303 -25.97 22.35 33.03
CA ARG A 303 -27.13 21.61 32.54
C ARG A 303 -27.85 22.38 31.43
N VAL A 304 -28.18 23.65 31.67
CA VAL A 304 -28.83 24.52 30.68
C VAL A 304 -27.98 24.66 29.41
N ASP A 305 -26.66 24.80 29.55
CA ASP A 305 -25.73 24.87 28.42
C ASP A 305 -25.69 23.57 27.58
N ILE A 306 -25.91 22.40 28.20
CA ILE A 306 -25.97 21.11 27.49
C ILE A 306 -27.37 20.90 26.86
N ASP A 307 -28.44 21.20 27.59
CA ASP A 307 -29.83 21.15 27.09
C ASP A 307 -30.00 22.06 25.86
N GLU A 308 -29.42 23.28 25.90
CA GLU A 308 -29.46 24.23 24.79
C GLU A 308 -28.68 23.72 23.56
N LYS A 309 -27.50 23.10 23.76
CA LYS A 309 -26.75 22.45 22.67
C LYS A 309 -27.51 21.29 22.04
N MET A 310 -28.23 20.48 22.84
CA MET A 310 -29.11 19.44 22.28
C MET A 310 -30.25 20.05 21.47
N ARG A 311 -30.91 21.09 22.00
CA ARG A 311 -32.05 21.77 21.37
C ARG A 311 -31.70 22.44 20.04
N GLN A 312 -30.48 22.94 19.91
CA GLN A 312 -29.97 23.54 18.67
C GLN A 312 -29.71 22.53 17.55
N GLY A 313 -29.50 21.25 17.85
CA GLY A 313 -29.31 20.19 16.84
C GLY A 313 -27.95 20.18 16.13
N ASN A 314 -27.12 21.22 16.31
CA ASN A 314 -25.77 21.37 15.76
C ASN A 314 -24.76 20.47 16.51
N LEU A 315 -24.94 19.16 16.35
CA LEU A 315 -24.18 18.11 17.04
C LEU A 315 -23.02 17.56 16.21
N LEU A 316 -22.94 17.98 14.95
CA LEU A 316 -21.87 17.68 14.02
C LEU A 316 -20.89 18.86 13.95
N SER A 317 -19.69 18.63 13.41
CA SER A 317 -18.82 19.75 13.03
C SER A 317 -19.46 20.59 11.91
N ALA A 318 -19.24 21.90 11.89
CA ALA A 318 -19.70 22.76 10.79
C ALA A 318 -19.14 22.33 9.41
N GLU A 319 -18.04 21.56 9.37
CA GLU A 319 -17.57 20.90 8.15
C GLU A 319 -18.39 19.65 7.79
N GLU A 320 -18.77 18.84 8.77
CA GLU A 320 -19.63 17.67 8.57
C GLU A 320 -21.06 18.08 8.15
N GLU A 321 -21.57 19.20 8.65
CA GLU A 321 -22.85 19.77 8.21
C GLU A 321 -22.78 20.30 6.76
N ARG A 322 -21.67 20.91 6.35
CA ARG A 322 -21.42 21.28 4.94
C ARG A 322 -21.36 20.04 4.05
N ILE A 323 -20.67 18.99 4.49
CA ILE A 323 -20.59 17.72 3.74
C ILE A 323 -21.97 17.07 3.64
N LEU A 324 -22.76 17.06 4.73
CA LEU A 324 -24.13 16.52 4.72
C LEU A 324 -25.00 17.22 3.67
N PHE A 325 -24.92 18.55 3.58
CA PHE A 325 -25.63 19.33 2.55
C PHE A 325 -25.14 19.01 1.12
N GLN A 326 -23.82 18.90 0.92
CA GLN A 326 -23.24 18.52 -0.38
C GLN A 326 -23.63 17.09 -0.80
N LEU A 327 -23.75 16.17 0.15
CA LEU A 327 -24.24 14.81 -0.10
C LEU A 327 -25.71 14.84 -0.54
N ASP A 328 -26.56 15.66 0.10
CA ASP A 328 -27.96 15.81 -0.29
C ASP A 328 -28.13 16.40 -1.70
N GLU A 329 -27.41 17.49 -2.02
CA GLU A 329 -27.40 18.08 -3.37
C GLU A 329 -26.89 17.07 -4.43
N ALA A 330 -25.84 16.30 -4.10
CA ALA A 330 -25.31 15.28 -4.99
C ALA A 330 -26.26 14.08 -5.17
N ILE A 331 -26.99 13.67 -4.13
CA ILE A 331 -28.02 12.62 -4.22
C ILE A 331 -29.18 13.09 -5.09
N GLU A 332 -29.68 14.32 -4.91
CA GLU A 332 -30.74 14.91 -5.75
C GLU A 332 -30.33 14.99 -7.23
N ALA A 333 -29.09 15.41 -7.50
CA ALA A 333 -28.54 15.43 -8.86
C ALA A 333 -28.43 14.02 -9.48
N LEU A 334 -28.10 12.99 -8.69
CA LEU A 334 -28.09 11.60 -9.16
C LEU A 334 -29.51 11.07 -9.37
N ASP A 335 -30.50 11.46 -8.56
CA ASP A 335 -31.90 11.10 -8.76
C ASP A 335 -32.46 11.69 -10.06
N ALA A 336 -32.22 12.98 -10.33
CA ALA A 336 -32.56 13.60 -11.62
C ALA A 336 -31.86 12.90 -12.81
N ALA A 337 -30.62 12.44 -12.64
CA ALA A 337 -29.91 11.65 -13.65
C ALA A 337 -30.50 10.25 -13.85
N ILE A 338 -31.01 9.61 -12.78
CA ILE A 338 -31.73 8.34 -12.83
C ILE A 338 -33.07 8.51 -13.56
N GLU A 339 -33.80 9.59 -13.31
CA GLU A 339 -35.05 9.91 -14.01
C GLU A 339 -34.82 10.11 -15.51
N TYR A 340 -33.83 10.92 -15.90
CA TYR A 340 -33.43 11.08 -17.30
C TYR A 340 -33.09 9.73 -17.97
N LYS A 341 -32.36 8.86 -17.26
CA LYS A 341 -32.05 7.50 -17.75
C LYS A 341 -33.30 6.61 -17.84
N ASN A 342 -34.21 6.66 -16.87
CA ASN A 342 -35.48 5.94 -16.91
C ASN A 342 -36.31 6.35 -18.13
N GLU A 343 -36.36 7.65 -18.44
CA GLU A 343 -37.04 8.14 -19.64
C GLU A 343 -36.37 7.64 -20.93
N SER A 344 -35.04 7.72 -21.04
CA SER A 344 -34.29 7.23 -22.21
C SER A 344 -34.56 5.74 -22.45
N ILE A 345 -34.41 4.92 -21.41
CA ILE A 345 -34.70 3.49 -21.38
C ILE A 345 -36.16 3.23 -21.81
N THR A 346 -37.13 3.98 -21.28
CA THR A 346 -38.56 3.82 -21.61
C THR A 346 -38.88 4.23 -23.05
N ARG A 347 -38.22 5.26 -23.58
CA ARG A 347 -38.31 5.66 -25.00
C ARG A 347 -37.74 4.55 -25.90
N ARG A 348 -36.54 4.04 -25.60
CA ARG A 348 -35.88 3.00 -26.38
C ARG A 348 -36.62 1.65 -26.33
N GLN A 349 -37.12 1.25 -25.17
CA GLN A 349 -37.99 0.07 -25.04
C GLN A 349 -39.28 0.18 -25.86
N ARG A 350 -39.87 1.39 -26.02
CA ARG A 350 -41.04 1.57 -26.90
C ARG A 350 -40.68 1.34 -28.37
N VAL A 351 -39.55 1.89 -28.83
CA VAL A 351 -39.04 1.65 -30.19
C VAL A 351 -38.78 0.16 -30.42
N LEU A 352 -38.14 -0.52 -29.46
CA LEU A 352 -37.87 -1.96 -29.51
C LEU A 352 -39.12 -2.84 -29.53
N ARG A 353 -40.18 -2.50 -28.77
CA ARG A 353 -41.45 -3.23 -28.84
C ARG A 353 -42.13 -3.05 -30.21
N ALA A 354 -42.11 -1.84 -30.76
CA ALA A 354 -42.64 -1.58 -32.09
C ALA A 354 -41.86 -2.34 -33.17
N SER A 355 -40.53 -2.31 -33.12
CA SER A 355 -39.70 -3.02 -34.09
C SER A 355 -39.80 -4.54 -33.95
N ALA A 356 -39.90 -5.09 -32.74
CA ALA A 356 -40.13 -6.53 -32.54
C ALA A 356 -41.44 -7.01 -33.19
N SER A 357 -42.51 -6.20 -33.13
CA SER A 357 -43.77 -6.52 -33.82
C SER A 357 -43.61 -6.52 -35.36
N LEU A 358 -42.80 -5.60 -35.89
CA LEU A 358 -42.47 -5.55 -37.32
C LEU A 358 -41.65 -6.78 -37.75
N LEU A 359 -40.70 -7.25 -36.93
CA LEU A 359 -39.95 -8.48 -37.25
C LEU A 359 -40.85 -9.71 -37.27
N SER A 360 -41.79 -9.86 -36.33
CA SER A 360 -42.74 -10.98 -36.38
C SER A 360 -43.57 -10.98 -37.67
N GLN A 361 -43.98 -9.79 -38.15
CA GLN A 361 -44.62 -9.64 -39.46
C GLN A 361 -43.68 -10.00 -40.62
N CYS A 362 -42.41 -9.60 -40.54
CA CYS A 362 -41.39 -9.95 -41.52
C CYS A 362 -41.07 -11.45 -41.56
N GLU A 363 -41.00 -12.14 -40.42
CA GLU A 363 -40.83 -13.58 -40.31
C GLU A 363 -42.00 -14.32 -40.98
N MET A 364 -43.24 -13.89 -40.75
CA MET A 364 -44.41 -14.43 -41.45
C MET A 364 -44.32 -14.21 -42.97
N ASN A 365 -43.93 -13.00 -43.41
CA ASN A 365 -43.74 -12.69 -44.83
C ASN A 365 -42.59 -13.49 -45.47
N LEU A 366 -41.50 -13.76 -44.73
CA LEU A 366 -40.39 -14.60 -45.14
C LEU A 366 -40.85 -16.04 -45.33
N MET A 367 -41.54 -16.62 -44.34
CA MET A 367 -42.07 -17.98 -44.43
C MET A 367 -43.07 -18.14 -45.58
N ALA A 368 -43.93 -17.16 -45.80
CA ALA A 368 -44.83 -17.13 -46.96
C ALA A 368 -44.03 -17.13 -48.28
N LYS A 369 -43.05 -16.23 -48.46
CA LYS A 369 -42.21 -16.19 -49.67
C LYS A 369 -41.43 -17.48 -49.90
N LEU A 370 -40.84 -18.07 -48.86
CA LEU A 370 -40.13 -19.35 -48.95
C LEU A 370 -41.05 -20.50 -49.39
N SER A 371 -42.34 -20.47 -49.01
CA SER A 371 -43.31 -21.49 -49.42
C SER A 371 -43.70 -21.43 -50.91
N TYR A 372 -43.51 -20.28 -51.57
CA TYR A 372 -43.78 -20.11 -53.01
C TYR A 372 -42.59 -20.48 -53.92
N LEU A 373 -41.41 -20.78 -53.37
CA LEU A 373 -40.23 -21.14 -54.16
C LEU A 373 -40.27 -22.60 -54.63
N SER A 374 -39.83 -22.86 -55.85
CA SER A 374 -39.64 -24.23 -56.32
C SER A 374 -38.50 -24.93 -55.56
N SER A 375 -38.54 -26.26 -55.46
CA SER A 375 -37.51 -27.03 -54.77
C SER A 375 -36.11 -26.85 -55.36
N SER A 376 -35.98 -26.42 -56.62
CA SER A 376 -34.72 -26.01 -57.26
C SER A 376 -34.22 -24.66 -56.76
N GLU A 377 -35.11 -23.66 -56.65
CA GLU A 377 -34.77 -22.31 -56.18
C GLU A 377 -34.40 -22.33 -54.70
N THR A 378 -35.15 -23.03 -53.86
CA THR A 378 -34.83 -23.19 -52.43
C THR A 378 -33.48 -23.87 -52.21
N ARG A 379 -33.13 -24.89 -53.03
CA ARG A 379 -31.80 -25.53 -52.98
C ARG A 379 -30.69 -24.58 -53.43
N ALA A 380 -30.88 -23.84 -54.53
CA ALA A 380 -29.90 -22.87 -55.01
C ALA A 380 -29.67 -21.72 -54.01
N LEU A 381 -30.75 -21.25 -53.36
CA LEU A 381 -30.69 -20.24 -52.31
C LEU A 381 -29.95 -20.78 -51.07
N LEU A 382 -30.26 -22.01 -50.63
CA LEU A 382 -29.58 -22.65 -49.51
C LEU A 382 -28.08 -22.82 -49.77
N CYS A 383 -27.68 -23.24 -50.98
CA CYS A 383 -26.26 -23.29 -51.37
C CYS A 383 -25.61 -21.91 -51.30
N LYS A 384 -26.23 -20.86 -51.86
CA LYS A 384 -25.70 -19.48 -51.81
C LYS A 384 -25.53 -18.98 -50.36
N TYR A 385 -26.45 -19.30 -49.44
CA TYR A 385 -26.31 -18.94 -48.02
C TYR A 385 -25.30 -19.82 -47.29
N PHE A 386 -25.20 -21.12 -47.61
CA PHE A 386 -24.18 -22.00 -47.05
C PHE A 386 -22.76 -21.54 -47.43
N ASP A 387 -22.54 -21.21 -48.70
CA ASP A 387 -21.27 -20.66 -49.20
C ASP A 387 -20.95 -19.30 -48.53
N LYS A 388 -21.96 -18.45 -48.31
CA LYS A 388 -21.76 -17.19 -47.56
C LYS A 388 -21.44 -17.45 -46.08
N VAL A 389 -22.05 -18.44 -45.43
CA VAL A 389 -21.72 -18.83 -44.05
C VAL A 389 -20.30 -19.38 -43.96
N VAL A 390 -19.88 -20.24 -44.89
CA VAL A 390 -18.50 -20.74 -44.97
C VAL A 390 -17.52 -19.58 -45.14
N THR A 391 -17.81 -18.66 -46.07
CA THR A 391 -16.99 -17.46 -46.31
C THR A 391 -16.87 -16.60 -45.05
N LEU A 392 -17.99 -16.32 -44.36
CA LEU A 392 -18.01 -15.57 -43.11
C LEU A 392 -17.24 -16.26 -41.99
N ARG A 393 -17.29 -17.60 -41.88
CA ARG A 393 -16.48 -18.37 -40.91
C ARG A 393 -14.99 -18.32 -41.21
N GLU A 394 -14.60 -18.30 -42.50
CA GLU A 394 -13.21 -18.07 -42.87
C GLU A 394 -12.74 -16.65 -42.57
N GLU A 395 -13.59 -15.64 -42.79
CA GLU A 395 -13.34 -14.24 -42.46
C GLU A 395 -13.21 -14.03 -40.94
N GLU A 396 -14.13 -14.59 -40.15
CA GLU A 396 -14.11 -14.61 -38.68
C GLU A 396 -12.83 -15.27 -38.15
N HIS A 397 -12.44 -16.44 -38.68
CA HIS A 397 -11.21 -17.12 -38.26
C HIS A 397 -9.93 -16.33 -38.61
N LYS A 398 -9.89 -15.65 -39.77
CA LYS A 398 -8.79 -14.74 -40.13
C LYS A 398 -8.72 -13.55 -39.18
N LEU A 399 -9.87 -12.94 -38.85
CA LEU A 399 -9.96 -11.84 -37.90
C LEU A 399 -9.52 -12.27 -36.49
N GLN A 400 -9.97 -13.44 -36.01
CA GLN A 400 -9.59 -14.00 -34.71
C GLN A 400 -8.08 -14.20 -34.59
N ILE A 401 -7.42 -14.72 -35.64
CA ILE A 401 -5.95 -14.83 -35.67
C ILE A 401 -5.31 -13.44 -35.58
N SER A 402 -5.76 -12.48 -36.41
CA SER A 402 -5.20 -11.12 -36.40
C SER A 402 -5.43 -10.39 -35.07
N PHE A 403 -6.52 -10.70 -34.36
CA PHE A 403 -6.80 -10.17 -33.03
C PHE A 403 -5.85 -10.74 -31.99
N SER A 404 -5.65 -12.05 -31.95
CA SER A 404 -4.70 -12.66 -31.01
C SER A 404 -3.22 -12.33 -31.33
N GLU A 405 -2.89 -12.02 -32.60
CA GLU A 405 -1.60 -11.41 -32.94
C GLU A 405 -1.45 -9.97 -32.40
N LEU A 406 -2.54 -9.21 -32.27
CA LEU A 406 -2.55 -7.86 -31.69
C LEU A 406 -2.55 -7.89 -30.16
N GLU A 407 -3.26 -8.83 -29.54
CA GLU A 407 -3.19 -9.13 -28.09
C GLU A 407 -1.74 -9.44 -27.70
N MET A 408 -1.12 -10.44 -28.33
CA MET A 408 0.28 -10.81 -28.07
C MET A 408 1.25 -9.62 -28.17
N LYS A 409 1.08 -8.74 -29.18
CA LYS A 409 1.88 -7.51 -29.33
C LYS A 409 1.62 -6.52 -28.20
N LEU A 410 0.38 -6.39 -27.74
CA LEU A 410 0.01 -5.54 -26.60
C LEU A 410 0.64 -6.07 -25.30
N GLU A 411 0.59 -7.38 -25.06
CA GLU A 411 1.29 -8.02 -23.94
C GLU A 411 2.81 -7.81 -23.98
N GLU A 412 3.44 -7.92 -25.16
CA GLU A 412 4.87 -7.64 -25.35
C GLU A 412 5.21 -6.17 -25.04
N GLN A 413 4.39 -5.20 -25.51
CA GLN A 413 4.56 -3.79 -25.18
C GLN A 413 4.34 -3.52 -23.68
N HIS A 414 3.37 -4.20 -23.04
CA HIS A 414 3.13 -4.05 -21.61
C HIS A 414 4.28 -4.60 -20.77
N GLN A 415 4.84 -5.76 -21.14
CA GLN A 415 6.06 -6.30 -20.52
C GLN A 415 7.26 -5.36 -20.68
N MET A 416 7.41 -4.72 -21.86
CA MET A 416 8.45 -3.71 -22.09
C MET A 416 8.25 -2.49 -21.18
N ILE A 417 7.02 -1.98 -21.03
CA ILE A 417 6.69 -0.88 -20.12
C ILE A 417 7.07 -1.25 -18.68
N CYS A 418 6.63 -2.41 -18.17
CA CYS A 418 6.97 -2.85 -16.82
C CYS A 418 8.49 -3.02 -16.62
N TRP A 419 9.22 -3.49 -17.62
CA TRP A 419 10.68 -3.57 -17.55
C TRP A 419 11.34 -2.19 -17.48
N LEU A 420 10.85 -1.23 -18.28
CA LEU A 420 11.32 0.16 -18.26
C LEU A 420 10.98 0.88 -16.95
N GLU A 421 9.79 0.65 -16.38
CA GLU A 421 9.38 1.16 -15.07
C GLU A 421 10.33 0.67 -13.97
N VAL A 422 10.60 -0.65 -13.89
CA VAL A 422 11.54 -1.23 -12.93
C VAL A 422 12.97 -0.73 -13.16
N ALA A 423 13.39 -0.53 -14.41
CA ALA A 423 14.70 0.04 -14.73
C ALA A 423 14.82 1.51 -14.27
N LEU A 424 13.77 2.32 -14.45
CA LEU A 424 13.69 3.70 -13.98
C LEU A 424 13.67 3.80 -12.45
N GLU A 425 12.90 2.94 -11.76
CA GLU A 425 12.91 2.88 -10.29
C GLU A 425 14.30 2.50 -9.76
N ARG A 426 14.95 1.49 -10.35
CA ARG A 426 16.32 1.11 -10.00
C ARG A 426 17.30 2.27 -10.21
N GLN A 427 17.21 2.98 -11.34
CA GLN A 427 18.06 4.14 -11.61
C GLN A 427 17.82 5.26 -10.59
N ARG A 428 16.57 5.53 -10.24
CA ARG A 428 16.21 6.51 -9.20
C ARG A 428 16.81 6.15 -7.84
N LEU A 429 16.69 4.90 -7.40
CA LEU A 429 17.25 4.46 -6.11
C LEU A 429 18.78 4.51 -6.08
N GLU A 430 19.45 4.27 -7.21
CA GLU A 430 20.90 4.42 -7.33
C GLU A 430 21.32 5.90 -7.26
N MET A 431 20.56 6.82 -7.87
CA MET A 431 20.78 8.27 -7.72
C MET A 431 20.58 8.74 -6.26
N ASP A 432 19.50 8.30 -5.60
CA ASP A 432 19.22 8.61 -4.18
C ASP A 432 20.35 8.08 -3.26
N ARG A 433 20.91 6.89 -3.57
CA ARG A 433 22.06 6.32 -2.88
C ARG A 433 23.32 7.15 -3.07
N GLN A 434 23.63 7.56 -4.31
CA GLN A 434 24.81 8.37 -4.62
C GLN A 434 24.74 9.75 -3.96
N LEU A 435 23.57 10.39 -3.96
CA LEU A 435 23.32 11.63 -3.24
C LEU A 435 23.56 11.47 -1.74
N THR A 436 23.05 10.39 -1.14
CA THR A 436 23.26 10.08 0.29
C THR A 436 24.73 9.86 0.63
N LEU A 437 25.51 9.26 -0.27
CA LEU A 437 26.95 9.07 -0.09
C LEU A 437 27.70 10.41 -0.15
N GLN A 438 27.38 11.28 -1.12
CA GLN A 438 27.96 12.61 -1.23
C GLN A 438 27.64 13.49 -0.01
N GLN A 439 26.40 13.45 0.50
CA GLN A 439 26.01 14.15 1.73
C GLN A 439 26.86 13.68 2.93
N LYS A 440 27.00 12.37 3.13
CA LYS A 440 27.84 11.81 4.21
C LYS A 440 29.33 12.09 4.05
N GLU A 441 29.83 12.23 2.83
CA GLU A 441 31.21 12.65 2.57
C GLU A 441 31.40 14.14 2.92
N HIS A 442 30.46 14.98 2.50
CA HIS A 442 30.44 16.40 2.84
C HIS A 442 30.34 16.65 4.36
N GLU A 443 29.48 15.92 5.07
CA GLU A 443 29.39 15.94 6.54
C GLU A 443 30.72 15.58 7.21
N ARG A 444 31.42 14.53 6.74
CA ARG A 444 32.75 14.17 7.26
C ARG A 444 33.78 15.26 6.99
N ASN A 445 33.76 15.88 5.82
CA ASN A 445 34.67 16.97 5.48
C ASN A 445 34.40 18.20 6.37
N ILE A 446 33.14 18.53 6.66
CA ILE A 446 32.78 19.57 7.63
C ILE A 446 33.27 19.20 9.04
N GLN A 447 33.06 17.96 9.49
CA GLN A 447 33.52 17.49 10.81
C GLN A 447 35.05 17.58 10.93
N LEU A 448 35.80 17.23 9.88
CA LEU A 448 37.25 17.37 9.84
C LEU A 448 37.69 18.84 9.90
N LEU A 449 37.03 19.74 9.15
CA LEU A 449 37.30 21.18 9.20
C LEU A 449 37.00 21.76 10.59
N LEU A 450 35.85 21.44 11.18
CA LEU A 450 35.49 21.87 12.53
C LEU A 450 36.48 21.35 13.58
N LYS A 451 36.95 20.10 13.44
CA LYS A 451 37.96 19.52 14.31
C LYS A 451 39.31 20.22 14.15
N GLN A 452 39.74 20.49 12.92
CA GLN A 452 40.95 21.29 12.65
C GLN A 452 40.86 22.70 13.24
N CYS A 453 39.72 23.39 13.12
CA CYS A 453 39.51 24.69 13.76
C CYS A 453 39.56 24.57 15.30
N GLN A 454 38.92 23.57 15.89
CA GLN A 454 38.95 23.34 17.34
C GLN A 454 40.37 23.05 17.84
N ASP A 455 41.13 22.24 17.11
CA ASP A 455 42.50 21.86 17.48
C ASP A 455 43.48 23.03 17.27
N GLN A 456 43.35 23.82 16.19
CA GLN A 456 44.11 25.06 16.00
C GLN A 456 43.85 26.08 17.12
N MET A 457 42.58 26.26 17.52
CA MET A 457 42.22 27.13 18.64
C MET A 457 42.74 26.57 19.97
N GLY A 458 42.65 25.25 20.18
CA GLY A 458 43.13 24.57 21.38
C GLY A 458 44.65 24.62 21.54
N GLU A 459 45.41 24.37 20.47
CA GLU A 459 46.87 24.48 20.44
C GLU A 459 47.34 25.93 20.54
N GLY A 460 46.64 26.87 19.88
CA GLY A 460 46.90 28.31 20.01
C GLY A 460 46.72 28.79 21.45
N LEU A 461 45.62 28.41 22.10
CA LEU A 461 45.35 28.71 23.52
C LEU A 461 46.36 28.02 24.45
N ALA A 462 46.71 26.76 24.21
CA ALA A 462 47.67 26.01 25.04
C ALA A 462 49.11 26.54 24.87
N GLY A 463 49.51 26.91 23.66
CA GLY A 463 50.80 27.53 23.35
C GLY A 463 50.91 28.91 23.99
N SER A 464 49.88 29.75 23.84
CA SER A 464 49.79 31.06 24.50
C SER A 464 49.84 30.93 26.02
N LYS A 465 49.07 29.98 26.61
CA LYS A 465 49.11 29.70 28.05
C LYS A 465 50.51 29.32 28.54
N ARG A 466 51.21 28.42 27.85
CA ARG A 466 52.61 28.05 28.18
C ARG A 466 53.58 29.23 28.10
N GLN A 467 53.39 30.15 27.14
CA GLN A 467 54.20 31.37 27.05
C GLN A 467 53.97 32.28 28.26
N TYR A 468 52.72 32.46 28.70
CA TYR A 468 52.42 33.21 29.92
C TYR A 468 52.96 32.52 31.18
N GLU A 469 52.78 31.21 31.33
CA GLU A 469 53.32 30.40 32.45
C GLU A 469 54.86 30.52 32.53
N GLY A 470 55.58 30.40 31.40
CA GLY A 470 57.03 30.58 31.36
C GLY A 470 57.47 32.01 31.69
N ARG A 471 56.71 33.02 31.27
CA ARG A 471 56.99 34.43 31.60
C ARG A 471 56.74 34.73 33.08
N ILE A 472 55.72 34.14 33.69
CA ILE A 472 55.47 34.20 35.14
C ILE A 472 56.66 33.58 35.88
N GLN A 473 57.09 32.38 35.53
CA GLN A 473 58.25 31.72 36.17
C GLN A 473 59.57 32.50 36.05
N MET A 474 59.77 33.21 34.94
CA MET A 474 60.93 34.11 34.79
C MET A 474 60.84 35.30 35.74
N LEU A 475 59.67 35.95 35.82
CA LEU A 475 59.43 37.05 36.75
C LEU A 475 59.51 36.60 38.22
N GLU A 476 59.06 35.39 38.56
CA GLU A 476 59.21 34.78 39.89
C GLU A 476 60.69 34.55 40.25
N LYS A 477 61.50 34.09 39.29
CA LYS A 477 62.96 33.95 39.48
C LYS A 477 63.63 35.30 39.65
N GLU A 478 63.32 36.28 38.81
CA GLU A 478 63.84 37.65 38.92
C GLU A 478 63.44 38.28 40.26
N LEU A 479 62.19 38.15 40.68
CA LEU A 479 61.72 38.55 42.01
C LEU A 479 62.53 37.85 43.11
N GLY A 480 62.77 36.54 42.99
CA GLY A 480 63.62 35.77 43.91
C GLY A 480 65.07 36.28 43.96
N TRP A 481 65.66 36.63 42.82
CA TRP A 481 66.98 37.25 42.74
C TRP A 481 66.99 38.65 43.38
N TYR A 482 65.99 39.48 43.11
CA TYR A 482 65.87 40.80 43.75
C TYR A 482 65.65 40.68 45.26
N MET A 483 64.84 39.73 45.73
CA MET A 483 64.65 39.43 47.16
C MET A 483 65.94 38.93 47.81
N TRP A 484 66.68 38.02 47.16
CA TRP A 484 67.95 37.52 47.68
C TRP A 484 69.03 38.61 47.69
N ALA A 485 69.16 39.39 46.62
CA ALA A 485 70.09 40.52 46.55
C ALA A 485 69.73 41.60 47.57
N HIS A 486 68.44 41.88 47.78
CA HIS A 486 67.96 42.78 48.83
C HIS A 486 68.31 42.23 50.23
N GLN A 487 68.13 40.93 50.48
CA GLN A 487 68.53 40.28 51.74
C GLN A 487 70.05 40.34 51.96
N GLU A 488 70.86 40.07 50.94
CA GLU A 488 72.32 40.11 51.03
C GLU A 488 72.83 41.56 51.22
N LEU A 489 72.25 42.54 50.53
CA LEU A 489 72.54 43.96 50.76
C LEU A 489 72.10 44.40 52.17
N SER A 490 70.93 43.98 52.64
CA SER A 490 70.46 44.23 54.02
C SER A 490 71.39 43.58 55.05
N GLN A 491 71.85 42.35 54.78
CA GLN A 491 72.82 41.67 55.64
C GLN A 491 74.18 42.36 55.62
N ARG A 492 74.67 42.84 54.48
CA ARG A 492 75.93 43.60 54.39
C ARG A 492 75.84 44.93 55.10
N LEU A 493 74.71 45.64 54.96
CA LEU A 493 74.43 46.87 55.72
C LEU A 493 74.50 46.60 57.24
N ASN A 494 73.88 45.51 57.70
CA ASN A 494 73.91 45.08 59.10
C ASN A 494 75.27 44.50 59.57
N LYS A 495 76.12 44.02 58.66
CA LYS A 495 77.46 43.45 58.97
C LYS A 495 78.59 44.49 58.90
N MET A 496 78.42 45.58 58.15
CA MET A 496 79.42 46.65 58.04
C MET A 496 79.28 47.71 59.15
N SER A 497 78.20 47.70 59.92
CA SER A 497 78.13 48.40 61.20
C SER A 497 78.81 47.59 62.30
N VAL A 498 80.09 47.87 62.57
CA VAL A 498 80.72 47.45 63.84
C VAL A 498 80.00 48.18 64.98
N PRO A 499 79.54 47.47 66.04
CA PRO A 499 78.61 48.03 67.02
C PRO A 499 79.33 48.98 67.99
N PRO A 500 78.59 49.98 68.50
CA PRO A 500 78.05 49.75 69.84
C PRO A 500 76.61 50.24 70.08
N LEU A 501 76.00 49.59 71.08
CA LEU A 501 75.02 50.12 72.04
C LEU A 501 73.66 50.68 71.56
N ASN A 502 72.62 50.00 72.03
CA ASN A 502 71.38 50.56 72.61
C ASN A 502 71.56 51.91 73.36
N PRO A 503 70.48 52.68 73.64
CA PRO A 503 69.13 52.68 73.03
C PRO A 503 68.47 54.10 72.88
N GLN A 504 67.16 54.11 72.54
CA GLN A 504 66.14 55.18 72.76
C GLN A 504 66.05 56.40 71.81
N GLY A 505 64.80 56.84 71.58
CA GLY A 505 64.41 58.12 70.95
C GLY A 505 63.73 57.99 69.56
N THR A 506 62.46 57.58 69.44
CA THR A 506 61.20 58.40 69.42
C THR A 506 60.83 59.10 68.09
N HIS A 507 59.51 59.13 67.81
CA HIS A 507 58.78 59.70 66.65
C HIS A 507 58.83 58.89 65.32
N GLY A 508 57.73 58.64 64.58
CA GLY A 508 56.29 58.78 64.87
C GLY A 508 55.39 58.78 63.61
N LYS A 509 54.20 58.13 63.66
CA LYS A 509 53.08 58.14 62.65
C LYS A 509 53.45 57.49 61.28
N VAL A 510 52.62 56.74 60.54
CA VAL A 510 51.17 56.84 60.20
C VAL A 510 50.55 55.44 59.93
N THR A 511 49.41 55.16 60.58
CA THR A 511 48.15 54.53 60.14
C THR A 511 48.15 53.36 59.11
N LEU A 512 47.85 52.09 59.47
CA LEU A 512 46.56 51.41 59.83
C LEU A 512 45.68 50.94 58.65
N GLY A 513 45.28 49.67 58.68
CA GLY A 513 44.36 49.02 57.71
C GLY A 513 44.27 47.50 57.94
N ASP A 514 43.51 47.09 58.96
CA ASP A 514 43.34 45.69 59.43
C ASP A 514 41.98 45.10 58.97
N GLY A 515 41.80 43.77 59.02
CA GLY A 515 40.49 43.14 58.78
C GLY A 515 40.54 41.68 58.30
N ARG A 516 39.87 40.77 59.02
CA ARG A 516 39.96 39.30 58.86
C ARG A 516 38.57 38.62 58.84
N ILE A 517 38.46 37.51 58.10
CA ILE A 517 37.54 36.35 58.29
C ILE A 517 36.06 36.46 57.78
N LEU A 518 35.75 35.62 56.77
CA LEU A 518 34.63 34.64 56.56
C LEU A 518 33.31 34.73 57.40
N PRO A 519 32.12 34.23 56.94
CA PRO A 519 31.98 32.97 56.16
C PRO A 519 30.85 32.84 55.09
N SER A 520 30.91 31.69 54.38
CA SER A 520 29.89 30.92 53.62
C SER A 520 28.41 31.36 53.57
N SER A 521 27.79 31.38 52.37
CA SER A 521 26.69 30.44 52.01
C SER A 521 26.16 30.58 50.56
N THR A 522 25.46 29.52 50.15
CA THR A 522 24.77 29.12 48.89
C THR A 522 23.87 30.15 48.16
N ASP A 523 23.83 30.11 46.81
CA ASP A 523 22.73 29.54 45.97
C ASP A 523 22.40 30.27 44.62
N ARG A 524 21.97 29.47 43.63
CA ARG A 524 21.04 29.73 42.48
C ARG A 524 21.14 30.91 41.46
N GLN A 525 21.28 30.50 40.18
CA GLN A 525 20.35 30.69 39.01
C GLN A 525 20.39 31.89 38.01
N VAL A 526 20.68 31.57 36.71
CA VAL A 526 19.81 31.76 35.48
C VAL A 526 19.59 33.25 34.98
N PRO A 527 19.06 33.58 33.77
CA PRO A 527 19.29 33.18 32.35
C PRO A 527 19.60 34.35 31.33
N LEU A 528 19.67 33.98 30.04
CA LEU A 528 19.00 34.59 28.84
C LEU A 528 19.74 35.53 27.87
N ALA A 529 19.43 35.32 26.56
CA ALA A 529 19.30 36.23 25.39
C ALA A 529 20.35 37.35 25.12
N GLY A 530 20.62 37.74 23.87
CA GLY A 530 20.11 37.33 22.56
C GLY A 530 20.29 38.47 21.53
N SER A 531 20.31 38.14 20.22
CA SER A 531 20.37 39.10 19.09
C SER A 531 21.70 39.90 18.98
N THR A 532 22.17 40.44 17.85
CA THR A 532 21.72 40.47 16.44
C THR A 532 22.95 40.72 15.58
N GLU A 533 23.05 40.17 14.36
CA GLU A 533 23.89 40.76 13.31
C GLU A 533 23.12 40.81 11.99
N GLU A 534 23.23 41.94 11.31
CA GLU A 534 22.64 42.20 10.00
C GLU A 534 23.70 42.69 9.00
N GLN A 535 23.58 42.18 7.78
CA GLN A 535 23.88 42.85 6.51
C GLN A 535 25.35 43.09 6.05
N ASN A 536 25.67 42.36 4.97
CA ASN A 536 26.16 42.88 3.68
C ASN A 536 27.51 43.61 3.59
N ASN A 537 28.40 43.13 2.71
CA ASN A 537 28.51 43.72 1.36
C ASN A 537 29.36 42.92 0.34
N VAL A 538 29.28 43.37 -0.91
CA VAL A 538 29.70 42.69 -2.17
C VAL A 538 31.19 42.93 -2.52
N ALA A 539 31.79 41.97 -3.24
CA ALA A 539 33.17 42.03 -3.74
C ALA A 539 33.28 42.52 -5.21
N VAL A 540 34.47 43.01 -5.60
CA VAL A 540 34.85 43.33 -7.00
C VAL A 540 36.28 42.84 -7.27
N ASP A 541 36.49 42.25 -8.45
CA ASP A 541 37.74 41.65 -8.93
C ASP A 541 38.80 42.65 -9.46
N LEU A 542 40.05 42.15 -9.63
CA LEU A 542 41.03 42.36 -10.74
C LEU A 542 42.42 41.89 -10.23
N ASN A 543 43.11 40.81 -10.70
CA ASN A 543 43.62 40.39 -12.03
C ASN A 543 45.06 40.86 -12.36
N VAL A 544 45.76 40.14 -13.26
CA VAL A 544 47.09 40.42 -13.91
C VAL A 544 48.33 40.00 -13.05
N GLN A 545 49.43 39.37 -13.53
CA GLN A 545 49.93 39.09 -14.90
C GLN A 545 50.47 37.64 -15.19
N SER A 546 51.76 37.47 -15.54
CA SER A 546 52.40 36.32 -16.23
C SER A 546 53.95 36.32 -16.10
N LEU A 547 54.62 35.14 -16.07
CA LEU A 547 55.77 34.78 -16.93
C LEU A 547 56.19 33.28 -16.75
N ALA A 548 56.91 32.70 -17.72
CA ALA A 548 57.46 31.32 -17.72
C ALA A 548 58.91 31.33 -18.31
N PRO A 549 59.80 30.30 -18.18
CA PRO A 549 59.58 28.96 -18.81
C PRO A 549 60.25 27.70 -18.17
N ASP A 550 59.89 26.55 -18.76
CA ASP A 550 60.61 25.25 -18.95
C ASP A 550 60.66 24.13 -17.87
N ARG A 551 60.56 22.88 -18.40
CA ARG A 551 60.79 21.53 -17.82
C ARG A 551 60.09 21.10 -16.52
N SER A 552 59.02 20.28 -16.68
CA SER A 552 59.01 18.83 -16.30
C SER A 552 57.58 18.31 -16.05
N LEU A 553 57.29 17.14 -16.65
CA LEU A 553 56.28 16.12 -16.27
C LEU A 553 55.08 16.55 -15.39
N ARG A 554 53.89 16.61 -16.01
CA ARG A 554 52.59 16.49 -15.31
C ARG A 554 51.65 15.51 -16.00
N PRO A 555 50.87 14.74 -15.22
CA PRO A 555 49.57 14.21 -15.63
C PRO A 555 48.42 14.91 -14.88
N ARG A 556 47.61 15.72 -15.57
CA ARG A 556 46.14 15.84 -15.37
C ARG A 556 45.54 16.98 -16.20
N GLU A 557 44.27 16.76 -16.54
CA GLU A 557 43.22 17.75 -16.84
C GLU A 557 43.46 18.68 -18.03
N ASP A 558 42.74 18.42 -19.12
CA ASP A 558 41.93 19.48 -19.74
C ASP A 558 40.67 18.92 -20.40
N LEU A 559 39.54 19.54 -20.07
CA LEU A 559 38.20 19.25 -20.58
C LEU A 559 37.67 20.55 -21.20
N VAL A 560 37.84 20.80 -22.51
CA VAL A 560 36.92 21.69 -23.23
C VAL A 560 36.80 21.32 -24.71
N ARG A 561 35.56 21.45 -25.24
CA ARG A 561 35.16 21.51 -26.66
C ARG A 561 34.96 20.18 -27.42
N GLY A 562 34.06 19.35 -26.90
CA GLY A 562 33.14 18.55 -27.74
C GLY A 562 31.75 19.22 -27.81
N PRO A 563 30.96 19.07 -28.88
CA PRO A 563 29.61 19.64 -28.96
C PRO A 563 28.65 18.96 -27.98
N LEU A 564 27.72 19.74 -27.40
CA LEU A 564 26.70 19.21 -26.47
C LEU A 564 25.72 18.24 -27.18
N PRO A 565 25.20 17.23 -26.46
CA PRO A 565 24.29 16.25 -27.03
C PRO A 565 22.95 16.88 -27.50
N PRO A 566 22.30 16.28 -28.53
CA PRO A 566 21.18 16.90 -29.24
C PRO A 566 19.91 17.15 -28.40
N THR A 567 19.80 16.55 -27.22
CA THR A 567 18.66 16.69 -26.29
C THR A 567 18.55 18.07 -25.63
N TRP A 568 19.52 18.97 -25.83
CA TRP A 568 19.55 20.31 -25.22
C TRP A 568 19.21 21.46 -26.18
N ARG A 569 18.75 21.20 -27.41
CA ARG A 569 18.14 22.26 -28.25
C ARG A 569 16.70 22.53 -27.78
N ARG A 570 16.43 23.76 -27.34
CA ARG A 570 15.06 24.25 -27.14
C ARG A 570 14.32 24.28 -28.48
N SER A 571 13.12 23.74 -28.51
CA SER A 571 12.24 23.73 -29.67
C SER A 571 11.62 25.10 -29.92
N SER A 572 11.90 25.68 -31.08
CA SER A 572 11.11 26.77 -31.63
C SER A 572 11.07 26.70 -33.15
N LEU A 573 9.89 26.34 -33.67
CA LEU A 573 9.48 26.27 -35.09
C LEU A 573 9.97 25.05 -35.92
N PRO A 574 9.21 24.64 -36.97
CA PRO A 574 9.07 23.23 -37.29
C PRO A 574 9.64 22.80 -38.66
N SER A 575 10.42 21.72 -38.64
CA SER A 575 10.79 20.83 -39.75
C SER A 575 11.46 19.60 -39.10
N GLU A 576 11.20 18.34 -39.42
CA GLU A 576 10.50 17.75 -40.57
C GLU A 576 9.46 16.70 -40.11
N GLU A 577 8.17 16.94 -40.35
CA GLU A 577 7.12 15.90 -40.37
C GLU A 577 6.45 15.93 -41.74
N GLN A 578 7.12 15.38 -42.77
CA GLN A 578 6.51 15.22 -44.10
C GLN A 578 6.27 13.75 -44.46
N THR A 579 7.09 12.81 -43.99
CA THR A 579 6.98 11.38 -44.36
C THR A 579 5.81 10.65 -43.69
N ALA A 580 5.35 11.09 -42.50
CA ALA A 580 4.25 10.44 -41.79
C ALA A 580 2.85 10.99 -42.17
N LEU A 581 2.78 12.19 -42.77
CA LEU A 581 1.51 12.83 -43.11
C LEU A 581 1.00 12.45 -44.52
N GLU A 582 1.89 11.99 -45.40
CA GLU A 582 1.50 11.54 -46.74
C GLU A 582 0.73 10.22 -46.72
N ASP A 583 1.11 9.27 -45.87
CA ASP A 583 0.42 7.96 -45.74
C ASP A 583 -1.01 8.10 -45.19
N LEU A 584 -1.29 9.12 -44.36
CA LEU A 584 -2.65 9.39 -43.90
C LEU A 584 -3.53 9.97 -45.03
N ARG A 585 -3.00 10.93 -45.80
CA ARG A 585 -3.73 11.53 -46.94
C ARG A 585 -3.99 10.55 -48.08
N HIS A 586 -3.11 9.58 -48.31
CA HIS A 586 -3.35 8.50 -49.28
C HIS A 586 -4.49 7.56 -48.85
N ARG A 587 -4.78 7.46 -47.53
CA ARG A 587 -5.83 6.60 -47.00
C ARG A 587 -7.21 7.27 -47.00
N GLU A 588 -7.29 8.58 -46.82
CA GLU A 588 -8.55 9.34 -46.95
C GLU A 588 -8.98 9.48 -48.43
N ASN A 589 -8.04 9.79 -49.34
CA ASN A 589 -8.34 9.95 -50.78
C ASN A 589 -8.84 8.65 -51.47
N MET A 590 -8.58 7.48 -50.89
CA MET A 590 -9.08 6.18 -51.37
C MET A 590 -10.54 5.90 -50.95
N ILE A 591 -11.11 6.66 -50.01
CA ILE A 591 -12.47 6.47 -49.52
C ILE A 591 -13.46 7.44 -50.21
N GLU A 592 -13.02 8.64 -50.60
CA GLU A 592 -13.87 9.61 -51.30
C GLU A 592 -14.04 9.35 -52.81
N THR A 593 -13.15 8.57 -53.44
CA THR A 593 -13.13 8.38 -54.91
C THR A 593 -14.15 7.37 -55.47
N LEU A 594 -14.99 6.76 -54.62
CA LEU A 594 -15.99 5.75 -55.02
C LEU A 594 -17.44 6.25 -55.03
N ASN A 595 -17.73 7.47 -54.55
CA ASN A 595 -19.09 8.00 -54.42
C ASN A 595 -19.27 9.42 -54.99
N THR A 596 -19.09 9.60 -56.30
CA THR A 596 -19.68 10.77 -56.97
C THR A 596 -19.99 10.54 -58.45
N ARG A 597 -21.26 10.27 -58.76
CA ARG A 597 -21.92 10.79 -59.98
C ARG A 597 -23.45 10.66 -59.92
N VAL A 598 -24.11 11.77 -60.29
CA VAL A 598 -25.54 11.92 -60.66
C VAL A 598 -26.54 12.33 -59.53
N VAL A 599 -26.68 13.65 -59.40
CA VAL A 599 -27.94 14.45 -59.31
C VAL A 599 -28.69 14.60 -57.95
N GLN A 600 -28.78 15.87 -57.51
CA GLN A 600 -29.80 16.39 -56.57
C GLN A 600 -31.08 16.81 -57.34
N PRO A 601 -32.23 17.04 -56.68
CA PRO A 601 -32.50 18.42 -56.23
C PRO A 601 -33.24 18.59 -54.88
N ASN A 602 -32.83 19.66 -54.18
CA ASN A 602 -33.57 20.60 -53.33
C ASN A 602 -34.26 20.29 -51.98
N ASP A 603 -34.08 21.30 -51.12
CA ASP A 603 -34.91 21.84 -50.02
C ASP A 603 -35.07 21.10 -48.68
N GLY A 604 -34.57 21.74 -47.61
CA GLY A 604 -34.74 21.30 -46.22
C GLY A 604 -33.77 21.97 -45.23
N VAL A 605 -33.92 23.28 -44.98
CA VAL A 605 -33.06 24.04 -44.05
C VAL A 605 -33.22 23.56 -42.60
N SER A 606 -32.10 23.25 -41.91
CA SER A 606 -32.00 23.43 -40.46
C SER A 606 -30.55 23.57 -39.99
N GLN A 607 -30.23 24.68 -39.33
CA GLN A 607 -28.90 24.95 -38.79
C GLN A 607 -28.69 24.19 -37.47
N ARG A 608 -27.48 23.68 -37.23
CA ARG A 608 -27.07 23.21 -35.89
C ARG A 608 -25.74 23.86 -35.50
N ALA A 609 -25.78 24.65 -34.43
CA ALA A 609 -24.62 25.36 -33.92
C ALA A 609 -23.58 24.41 -33.34
N ALA A 610 -22.30 24.68 -33.62
CA ALA A 610 -21.19 23.99 -32.98
C ALA A 610 -20.98 24.53 -31.55
N MET A 611 -21.30 23.72 -30.54
CA MET A 611 -20.96 24.00 -29.14
C MET A 611 -19.48 23.64 -28.89
N TYR A 612 -18.69 24.62 -28.46
CA TYR A 612 -17.33 24.39 -27.97
C TYR A 612 -17.37 23.76 -26.57
N HIS A 613 -16.75 22.58 -26.39
CA HIS A 613 -16.49 22.01 -25.07
C HIS A 613 -15.09 22.40 -24.56
N PRO A 614 -14.94 22.96 -23.34
CA PRO A 614 -13.64 23.24 -22.74
C PRO A 614 -12.96 21.95 -22.24
N LYS A 615 -11.62 21.95 -22.25
CA LYS A 615 -10.80 20.79 -21.86
C LYS A 615 -10.82 20.57 -20.35
N SER A 616 -11.17 19.36 -19.90
CA SER A 616 -11.07 18.97 -18.49
C SER A 616 -9.62 18.89 -18.04
N ARG A 617 -9.29 19.64 -16.99
CA ARG A 617 -8.03 19.55 -16.24
C ARG A 617 -7.96 18.20 -15.54
N ARG A 618 -6.82 17.49 -15.60
CA ARG A 618 -6.58 16.27 -14.82
C ARG A 618 -5.71 16.61 -13.61
N ASP A 619 -6.28 16.58 -12.42
CA ASP A 619 -5.52 16.61 -11.17
C ASP A 619 -5.15 15.18 -10.76
N VAL A 620 -3.85 14.92 -10.60
CA VAL A 620 -3.32 13.62 -10.18
C VAL A 620 -3.33 13.54 -8.66
N ARG A 621 -4.35 12.89 -8.08
CA ARG A 621 -4.33 12.50 -6.66
C ARG A 621 -3.45 11.27 -6.46
N ARG A 622 -2.53 11.35 -5.49
CA ARG A 622 -1.67 10.23 -5.08
C ARG A 622 -2.50 9.19 -4.32
N CYS A 623 -2.30 7.92 -4.62
CA CYS A 623 -2.69 6.81 -3.74
C CYS A 623 -1.43 6.16 -3.16
N ASN A 624 -1.40 6.01 -1.84
CA ASN A 624 -0.28 5.34 -1.15
C ASN A 624 -0.35 3.83 -1.39
N ILE A 625 0.77 3.23 -1.79
CA ILE A 625 0.99 1.78 -1.68
C ILE A 625 1.89 1.55 -0.46
N SER A 626 1.32 0.93 0.55
CA SER A 626 2.04 0.27 1.64
C SER A 626 1.77 -1.23 1.53
N ILE A 627 2.64 -2.04 2.15
CA ILE A 627 2.63 -3.52 2.21
C ILE A 627 3.44 -4.19 1.08
N MET A 628 4.71 -4.48 1.40
CA MET A 628 5.50 -5.56 0.79
C MET A 628 4.87 -6.94 1.09
N PRO A 629 5.20 -7.99 0.32
CA PRO A 629 6.15 -8.93 0.92
C PRO A 629 7.20 -9.53 -0.03
N PHE A 630 8.42 -9.65 0.49
CA PHE A 630 9.37 -10.76 0.33
C PHE A 630 9.21 -11.72 -0.87
N MET A 631 10.17 -11.67 -1.80
CA MET A 631 10.72 -12.85 -2.46
C MET A 631 12.24 -12.70 -2.57
N SER A 632 12.98 -13.53 -1.83
CA SER A 632 14.44 -13.61 -1.88
C SER A 632 14.89 -15.01 -2.25
N ASN A 633 15.60 -15.11 -3.38
CA ASN A 633 16.58 -16.15 -3.75
C ASN A 633 16.20 -17.64 -3.63
N VAL A 634 16.20 -18.34 -4.77
CA VAL A 634 16.85 -19.66 -4.89
C VAL A 634 17.64 -19.67 -6.21
N GLU A 635 18.88 -20.15 -6.15
CA GLU A 635 19.83 -20.18 -7.25
C GLU A 635 19.54 -21.34 -8.24
N MET A 636 19.78 -21.10 -9.53
CA MET A 636 19.76 -22.17 -10.54
C MET A 636 21.06 -22.98 -10.50
N ILE A 637 20.99 -24.23 -10.03
CA ILE A 637 22.07 -25.21 -10.17
C ILE A 637 21.98 -25.83 -11.57
N ASP A 638 22.99 -25.59 -12.41
CA ASP A 638 23.14 -26.23 -13.72
C ASP A 638 23.73 -27.64 -13.58
N VAL A 639 22.90 -28.67 -13.75
CA VAL A 639 23.27 -30.09 -13.56
C VAL A 639 23.91 -30.72 -14.81
N ARG A 640 24.48 -29.93 -15.73
CA ARG A 640 25.14 -30.45 -16.95
C ARG A 640 26.66 -30.60 -16.87
N LYS A 641 27.27 -30.50 -15.68
CA LYS A 641 28.69 -30.82 -15.47
C LYS A 641 28.90 -31.87 -14.40
N ASN A 642 29.30 -33.04 -14.85
CA ASN A 642 29.77 -34.16 -14.03
C ASN A 642 31.32 -34.18 -14.06
N PRO A 643 32.02 -33.88 -12.96
CA PRO A 643 33.38 -34.31 -12.72
C PRO A 643 33.40 -35.59 -11.87
N LEU A 644 34.45 -36.40 -12.07
CA LEU A 644 34.69 -37.73 -11.49
C LEU A 644 34.67 -37.78 -9.95
#